data_AF-A0A7X5IUW8-F1
#
_entry.id   AF-A0A7X5IUW8-F1
#
_cell.length_a   1.000
_cell.length_b   1.000
_cell.length_c   1.000
_cell.angle_alpha   90.00
_cell.angle_beta   90.00
_cell.angle_gamma   90.00
#
_symmetry.space_group_name_H-M   'P 1'
#
loop_
_entity.id
_entity.type
_entity.pdbx_description
1 polymer ?
#
loop_
_entity_poly.entity_id
_entity_poly.type
_entity_poly.pdbx_seq_one_letter_code
_entity_poly.pdbx_strand_id
1 'polypeptide(L)'
;MHTHDTSSTDSFNNNRAVSFGTQPEAILAALSSTEIFQFFQKGTVHDADYFTEVKNVCMTAANLSCLIANMFSLYTKHDITHICNVLNLMASLLHDRMKDLSVDEAALLLMAACWHDTGMAVNKKQAERLLSEDDEDIWNNYFRTHNEDKRRYHEGTADKKTLLPNLIRSFHHERVKEQLMETGLWYQWPEAIDKHIAREELFSVCKSHGEKLQVINEIQPRSRKVDLRVCAVLLRLADILDFDYSRAPQSLYYYSGLANPKTSEERFSQLEWQKHMKSYGFDFIPVYHEKNIVELSLLFNATCEDPTAHHKVNEYIDWVEYELGVCNAELAKYSSKWENRLALPYKVERHIHANGFEVGDFSFHVDKGRIIELLKGDNIYDNKGVFVRELIQNALDAVRTRRQIEKNSFDWKPEINIYSWTADGFNWLSIDDNGIGMSREIIKNYFLRIGCSYYESDEFKAAFGNEDYKPTSHFGIGILSCFISSNNNSRIEVSTKHYQDTDGRETLRLSIPSQQGYYYLATEADNRDYILKGTDDIAIPPINSLKKDSGYRKKAGTTISVRFSIGEVQTHNAITIKDIIDTFVAFPDVPIHYYNLDNGEQSDYLTEEDFQKSVESICTYDENGFSETFEYVLPDEIFDRLKEYYPEAQWTDTPMFQTEFLHLKKIAPFKDDPCIDES
;
A
#
# COMPACT_ATOMS: atom_id res chain seq x y z
N MET A 1 42.30 -4.30 64.00
CA MET A 1 42.36 -5.25 65.14
C MET A 1 41.21 -6.22 64.93
N HIS A 2 41.57 -7.49 64.69
CA HIS A 2 40.77 -8.73 64.62
C HIS A 2 39.64 -8.94 63.60
N THR A 3 39.85 -10.03 62.86
CA THR A 3 38.98 -10.87 62.02
C THR A 3 37.95 -11.67 62.83
N HIS A 4 36.78 -12.00 62.25
CA HIS A 4 36.24 -13.37 62.17
C HIS A 4 34.91 -13.44 61.39
N ASP A 5 34.78 -14.53 60.62
CA ASP A 5 33.57 -15.04 59.94
C ASP A 5 32.37 -15.29 60.86
N THR A 6 31.15 -15.21 60.31
CA THR A 6 30.22 -16.37 60.11
C THR A 6 28.81 -15.94 59.67
N SER A 7 28.19 -16.80 58.88
CA SER A 7 26.85 -16.80 58.27
C SER A 7 25.64 -16.68 59.21
N SER A 8 24.54 -16.04 58.77
CA SER A 8 23.15 -16.60 58.82
C SER A 8 22.07 -15.61 58.32
N THR A 9 21.30 -16.10 57.34
CA THR A 9 19.85 -16.00 57.08
C THR A 9 18.95 -14.90 57.69
N ASP A 10 18.08 -14.40 56.80
CA ASP A 10 16.69 -13.94 56.98
C ASP A 10 16.37 -12.61 57.68
N SER A 11 15.83 -11.68 56.86
CA SER A 11 14.49 -11.08 57.00
C SER A 11 14.46 -9.59 56.60
N PHE A 12 14.49 -9.32 55.28
CA PHE A 12 14.01 -8.02 54.76
C PHE A 12 12.62 -8.20 54.18
N ASN A 13 11.62 -8.07 55.06
CA ASN A 13 10.23 -7.91 54.70
C ASN A 13 9.87 -6.44 54.92
N ASN A 14 9.74 -5.66 53.84
CA ASN A 14 8.84 -4.51 53.77
C ASN A 14 8.78 -3.96 52.33
N ASN A 15 7.94 -4.61 51.52
CA ASN A 15 7.33 -4.00 50.34
C ASN A 15 6.43 -2.84 50.79
N ARG A 16 6.92 -1.60 50.66
CA ARG A 16 6.03 -0.44 50.45
C ARG A 16 6.02 -0.13 48.96
N ALA A 17 5.15 -0.81 48.23
CA ALA A 17 4.69 -0.33 46.93
C ALA A 17 3.90 0.96 47.19
N VAL A 18 4.45 2.10 46.77
CA VAL A 18 3.72 3.37 46.71
C VAL A 18 2.73 3.24 45.56
N SER A 19 1.44 3.08 45.88
CA SER A 19 0.37 2.99 44.89
C SER A 19 0.13 4.37 44.25
N PHE A 20 0.69 4.59 43.06
CA PHE A 20 0.17 5.60 42.14
C PHE A 20 -0.99 4.99 41.36
N GLY A 21 -2.12 4.77 42.05
CA GLY A 21 -3.40 4.44 41.43
C GLY A 21 -4.39 5.54 41.78
N THR A 22 -5.09 6.07 40.78
CA THR A 22 -6.28 6.91 40.99
C THR A 22 -7.21 6.20 41.97
N GLN A 23 -7.67 6.89 43.02
CA GLN A 23 -8.52 6.24 44.01
C GLN A 23 -9.80 5.71 43.34
N PRO A 24 -10.30 4.51 43.68
CA PRO A 24 -11.49 3.92 43.04
C PRO A 24 -12.70 4.87 43.02
N GLU A 25 -12.83 5.72 44.04
CA GLU A 25 -13.87 6.75 44.13
C GLU A 25 -13.78 7.80 43.02
N ALA A 26 -12.56 8.20 42.63
CA ALA A 26 -12.33 9.19 41.58
C ALA A 26 -12.64 8.63 40.18
N ILE A 27 -12.28 7.37 39.91
CA ILE A 27 -12.63 6.69 38.65
C ILE A 27 -14.14 6.58 38.52
N LEU A 28 -14.82 6.14 39.59
CA LEU A 28 -16.27 6.02 39.58
C LEU A 28 -16.95 7.38 39.42
N ALA A 29 -16.45 8.42 40.09
CA ALA A 29 -16.95 9.77 39.94
C ALA A 29 -16.83 10.25 38.48
N ALA A 30 -15.69 10.02 37.84
CA ALA A 30 -15.48 10.35 36.43
C ALA A 30 -16.46 9.62 35.51
N LEU A 31 -16.57 8.29 35.62
CA LEU A 31 -17.53 7.52 34.82
C LEU A 31 -18.97 7.99 35.03
N SER A 32 -19.36 8.26 36.28
CA SER A 32 -20.71 8.72 36.63
C SER A 32 -21.09 10.10 36.07
N SER A 33 -20.10 10.88 35.64
CA SER A 33 -20.32 12.18 35.00
C SER A 33 -20.77 12.06 33.54
N THR A 34 -20.54 10.91 32.90
CA THR A 34 -20.86 10.69 31.48
C THR A 34 -22.35 10.41 31.26
N GLU A 35 -22.88 10.86 30.13
CA GLU A 35 -24.31 10.71 29.81
C GLU A 35 -24.74 9.25 29.63
N ILE A 36 -23.89 8.43 29.00
CA ILE A 36 -24.16 6.99 28.81
C ILE A 36 -24.27 6.27 30.16
N PHE A 37 -23.37 6.57 31.12
CA PHE A 37 -23.45 5.99 32.45
C PHE A 37 -24.75 6.38 33.15
N GLN A 38 -25.12 7.66 33.10
CA GLN A 38 -26.35 8.15 33.72
C GLN A 38 -27.61 7.55 33.07
N PHE A 39 -27.60 7.36 31.76
CA PHE A 39 -28.67 6.67 31.03
C PHE A 39 -28.79 5.22 31.51
N PHE A 40 -27.68 4.49 31.55
CA PHE A 40 -27.63 3.11 32.03
C PHE A 40 -28.15 3.01 33.48
N GLN A 41 -27.64 3.85 34.39
CA GLN A 41 -28.04 3.88 35.80
C GLN A 41 -29.55 4.10 35.98
N LYS A 42 -30.15 5.01 35.21
CA LYS A 42 -31.60 5.25 35.22
C LYS A 42 -32.39 4.05 34.67
N GLY A 43 -31.84 3.36 33.68
CA GLY A 43 -32.43 2.17 33.08
C GLY A 43 -32.43 0.93 33.98
N THR A 44 -31.51 0.85 34.94
CA THR A 44 -31.32 -0.31 35.84
C THR A 44 -31.86 -0.12 37.25
N VAL A 45 -32.76 0.84 37.48
CA VAL A 45 -33.35 1.10 38.82
C VAL A 45 -34.04 -0.15 39.42
N HIS A 46 -34.52 -1.05 38.57
CA HIS A 46 -35.16 -2.31 38.97
C HIS A 46 -34.25 -3.54 38.85
N ASP A 47 -32.97 -3.35 38.53
CA ASP A 47 -31.97 -4.43 38.38
C ASP A 47 -30.62 -3.98 38.96
N ALA A 48 -30.56 -3.91 40.30
CA ALA A 48 -29.40 -3.42 41.03
C ALA A 48 -28.17 -4.34 40.89
N ASP A 49 -28.39 -5.64 40.70
CA ASP A 49 -27.33 -6.62 40.53
C ASP A 49 -26.66 -6.42 39.16
N TYR A 50 -27.44 -6.26 38.08
CA TYR A 50 -26.90 -5.96 36.75
C TYR A 50 -26.08 -4.66 36.75
N PHE A 51 -26.62 -3.59 37.34
CA PHE A 51 -25.89 -2.32 37.47
C PHE A 51 -24.56 -2.48 38.22
N THR A 52 -24.57 -3.20 39.34
CA THR A 52 -23.40 -3.38 40.19
C THR A 52 -22.31 -4.17 39.48
N GLU A 53 -22.68 -5.26 38.80
CA GLU A 53 -21.72 -6.09 38.07
C GLU A 53 -21.14 -5.37 36.85
N VAL A 54 -21.94 -4.66 36.05
CA VAL A 54 -21.42 -3.84 34.93
C VAL A 54 -20.43 -2.79 35.43
N LYS A 55 -20.75 -2.11 36.54
CA LYS A 55 -19.85 -1.15 37.18
C LYS A 55 -18.54 -1.81 37.61
N ASN A 56 -18.58 -3.00 38.22
CA ASN A 56 -17.38 -3.71 38.65
C ASN A 56 -16.48 -4.09 37.45
N VAL A 57 -17.07 -4.57 36.36
CA VAL A 57 -16.37 -4.86 35.10
C VAL A 57 -15.70 -3.60 34.52
N CYS A 58 -16.38 -2.46 34.52
CA CYS A 58 -15.82 -1.19 34.05
C CYS A 58 -14.67 -0.68 34.94
N MET A 59 -14.85 -0.77 36.26
CA MET A 59 -13.81 -0.39 37.22
C MET A 59 -12.54 -1.25 37.08
N THR A 60 -12.70 -2.53 36.74
CA THR A 60 -11.57 -3.43 36.49
C THR A 60 -10.76 -2.98 35.28
N ALA A 61 -11.43 -2.67 34.17
CA ALA A 61 -10.79 -2.15 32.97
C ALA A 61 -10.13 -0.78 33.18
N ALA A 62 -10.79 0.16 33.86
CA ALA A 62 -10.23 1.48 34.15
C ALA A 62 -8.97 1.41 35.03
N ASN A 63 -8.87 0.44 35.93
CA ASN A 63 -7.63 0.19 36.67
C ASN A 63 -6.53 -0.41 35.77
N LEU A 64 -6.92 -1.29 34.84
CA LEU A 64 -5.99 -1.90 33.90
C LEU A 64 -5.44 -0.87 32.89
N SER A 65 -6.25 0.09 32.44
CA SER A 65 -5.82 1.12 31.49
C SER A 65 -4.74 2.04 32.08
N CYS A 66 -4.71 2.23 33.40
CA CYS A 66 -3.60 2.93 34.08
C CYS A 66 -2.24 2.24 33.85
N LEU A 67 -2.20 0.93 33.56
CA LEU A 67 -0.96 0.20 33.31
C LEU A 67 -0.43 0.38 31.87
N ILE A 68 -1.21 0.95 30.96
CA ILE A 68 -0.79 1.21 29.56
C ILE A 68 0.47 2.11 29.54
N ALA A 69 0.51 3.11 30.43
CA ALA A 69 1.63 4.04 30.56
C ALA A 69 2.98 3.37 30.91
N ASN A 70 2.97 2.14 31.45
CA ASN A 70 4.20 1.43 31.80
C ASN A 70 5.01 1.04 30.55
N MET A 71 4.33 0.67 29.46
CA MET A 71 4.97 0.30 28.21
C MET A 71 4.94 1.45 27.20
N PHE A 72 3.86 2.24 27.20
CA PHE A 72 3.64 3.34 26.26
C PHE A 72 3.91 4.70 26.90
N SER A 73 5.04 4.84 27.60
CA SER A 73 5.35 6.04 28.40
C SER A 73 5.51 7.34 27.58
N LEU A 74 5.80 7.23 26.30
CA LEU A 74 5.95 8.37 25.37
C LEU A 74 4.69 8.66 24.55
N TYR A 75 3.63 7.85 24.68
CA TYR A 75 2.40 8.00 23.91
C TYR A 75 1.41 8.93 24.62
N THR A 76 0.40 9.37 23.88
CA THR A 76 -0.73 10.14 24.43
C THR A 76 -1.47 9.34 25.51
N LYS A 77 -2.30 10.01 26.30
CA LYS A 77 -2.97 9.41 27.45
C LYS A 77 -4.07 8.42 27.05
N HIS A 78 -4.02 7.21 27.59
CA HIS A 78 -5.07 6.18 27.47
C HIS A 78 -5.70 5.88 28.85
N ASP A 79 -5.80 6.92 29.69
CA ASP A 79 -6.31 6.81 31.07
C ASP A 79 -7.83 7.04 31.15
N ILE A 80 -8.37 7.17 32.37
CA ILE A 80 -9.80 7.39 32.61
C ILE A 80 -10.38 8.62 31.87
N THR A 81 -9.55 9.61 31.55
CA THR A 81 -9.95 10.80 30.78
C THR A 81 -10.38 10.38 29.37
N HIS A 82 -9.55 9.59 28.69
CA HIS A 82 -9.84 9.07 27.35
C HIS A 82 -11.14 8.24 27.35
N ILE A 83 -11.30 7.34 28.33
CA ILE A 83 -12.53 6.54 28.48
C ILE A 83 -13.78 7.45 28.59
N CYS A 84 -13.70 8.51 29.40
CA CYS A 84 -14.82 9.44 29.57
C CYS A 84 -15.07 10.28 28.30
N ASN A 85 -14.03 10.71 27.60
CA ASN A 85 -14.16 11.43 26.34
C ASN A 85 -14.86 10.56 25.30
N VAL A 86 -14.42 9.31 25.12
CA VAL A 86 -15.05 8.34 24.22
C VAL A 86 -16.54 8.18 24.55
N LEU A 87 -16.90 8.01 25.83
CA LEU A 87 -18.31 7.93 26.24
C LEU A 87 -19.13 9.18 25.91
N ASN A 88 -18.54 10.37 26.10
CA ASN A 88 -19.21 11.64 25.79
C ASN A 88 -19.31 11.89 24.28
N LEU A 89 -18.33 11.44 23.50
CA LEU A 89 -18.34 11.50 22.04
C LEU A 89 -19.37 10.54 21.44
N MET A 90 -19.51 9.32 21.98
CA MET A 90 -20.61 8.42 21.65
C MET A 90 -21.97 9.08 21.92
N ALA A 91 -22.12 9.74 23.07
CA ALA A 91 -23.36 10.46 23.40
C ALA A 91 -23.60 11.64 22.44
N SER A 92 -22.55 12.36 22.05
CA SER A 92 -22.63 13.49 21.11
C SER A 92 -23.01 13.04 19.70
N LEU A 93 -22.46 11.91 19.23
CA LEU A 93 -22.84 11.26 17.97
C LEU A 93 -24.31 10.83 17.95
N LEU A 94 -24.82 10.35 19.08
CA LEU A 94 -26.22 9.96 19.24
C LEU A 94 -27.15 11.17 19.38
N HIS A 95 -26.70 12.23 20.04
CA HIS A 95 -27.45 13.45 20.32
C HIS A 95 -28.88 13.15 20.84
N ASP A 96 -29.93 13.52 20.12
CA ASP A 96 -31.32 13.33 20.55
C ASP A 96 -31.79 11.87 20.40
N ARG A 97 -31.01 11.05 19.70
CA ARG A 97 -31.21 9.60 19.54
C ARG A 97 -30.67 8.80 20.72
N MET A 98 -30.04 9.45 21.71
CA MET A 98 -29.71 8.80 23.00
C MET A 98 -30.92 8.11 23.64
N LYS A 99 -32.13 8.69 23.49
CA LYS A 99 -33.40 8.11 23.96
C LYS A 99 -33.75 6.77 23.31
N ASP A 100 -33.20 6.50 22.13
CA ASP A 100 -33.44 5.26 21.40
C ASP A 100 -32.54 4.14 21.90
N LEU A 101 -31.48 4.39 22.69
CA LEU A 101 -30.67 3.34 23.28
C LEU A 101 -31.50 2.39 24.15
N SER A 102 -31.23 1.10 24.03
CA SER A 102 -31.66 0.14 25.05
C SER A 102 -30.70 0.18 26.24
N VAL A 103 -31.16 -0.28 27.40
CA VAL A 103 -30.32 -0.38 28.60
C VAL A 103 -29.12 -1.30 28.36
N ASP A 104 -29.32 -2.40 27.62
CA ASP A 104 -28.26 -3.35 27.27
C ASP A 104 -27.24 -2.74 26.29
N GLU A 105 -27.67 -1.91 25.31
CA GLU A 105 -26.74 -1.18 24.42
C GLU A 105 -25.92 -0.16 25.21
N ALA A 106 -26.53 0.58 26.14
CA ALA A 106 -25.82 1.54 26.98
C ALA A 106 -24.79 0.84 27.89
N ALA A 107 -25.13 -0.32 28.45
CA ALA A 107 -24.20 -1.13 29.23
C ALA A 107 -23.04 -1.66 28.37
N LEU A 108 -23.33 -2.12 27.15
CA LEU A 108 -22.30 -2.61 26.22
C LEU A 108 -21.36 -1.49 25.79
N LEU A 109 -21.88 -0.31 25.42
CA LEU A 109 -21.07 0.87 25.10
C LEU A 109 -20.18 1.29 26.28
N LEU A 110 -20.75 1.29 27.49
CA LEU A 110 -20.01 1.62 28.71
C LEU A 110 -18.83 0.65 28.94
N MET A 111 -19.09 -0.66 28.87
CA MET A 111 -18.04 -1.66 29.02
C MET A 111 -17.04 -1.59 27.86
N ALA A 112 -17.50 -1.41 26.62
CA ALA A 112 -16.63 -1.37 25.44
C ALA A 112 -15.67 -0.18 25.48
N ALA A 113 -16.14 1.02 25.83
CA ALA A 113 -15.28 2.18 26.03
C ALA A 113 -14.20 1.92 27.09
N CYS A 114 -14.54 1.25 28.19
CA CYS A 114 -13.56 0.91 29.22
C CYS A 114 -12.54 -0.15 28.74
N TRP A 115 -12.99 -1.14 27.96
CA TRP A 115 -12.19 -2.33 27.62
C TRP A 115 -11.39 -2.23 26.33
N HIS A 116 -11.77 -1.38 25.35
CA HIS A 116 -11.23 -1.45 23.98
C HIS A 116 -9.69 -1.34 23.90
N ASP A 117 -9.11 -0.43 24.69
CA ASP A 117 -7.66 -0.20 24.76
C ASP A 117 -6.92 -1.04 25.78
N THR A 118 -7.62 -1.85 26.60
CA THR A 118 -6.96 -2.66 27.64
C THR A 118 -5.95 -3.64 27.05
N GLY A 119 -6.12 -4.01 25.78
CA GLY A 119 -5.15 -4.80 25.02
C GLY A 119 -3.81 -4.11 24.80
N MET A 120 -3.63 -2.84 25.17
CA MET A 120 -2.32 -2.17 25.25
C MET A 120 -1.61 -2.42 26.59
N ALA A 121 -2.34 -2.81 27.64
CA ALA A 121 -1.71 -3.17 28.90
C ALA A 121 -0.90 -4.48 28.73
N VAL A 122 0.38 -4.45 29.11
CA VAL A 122 1.27 -5.60 29.05
C VAL A 122 1.96 -5.78 30.40
N ASN A 123 1.75 -6.94 31.01
CA ASN A 123 2.52 -7.33 32.18
C ASN A 123 3.85 -8.00 31.78
N LYS A 124 4.76 -8.14 32.74
CA LYS A 124 6.10 -8.71 32.49
C LYS A 124 6.06 -10.10 31.85
N LYS A 125 5.15 -10.98 32.30
CA LYS A 125 5.03 -12.35 31.79
C LYS A 125 4.54 -12.36 30.34
N GLN A 126 3.59 -11.50 29.99
CA GLN A 126 3.11 -11.34 28.62
C GLN A 126 4.21 -10.80 27.70
N ALA A 127 4.98 -9.79 28.15
CA ALA A 127 6.11 -9.28 27.39
C ALA A 127 7.17 -10.37 27.15
N GLU A 128 7.51 -11.15 28.19
CA GLU A 128 8.48 -12.24 28.06
C GLU A 128 8.00 -13.34 27.11
N ARG A 129 6.71 -13.71 27.13
CA ARG A 129 6.12 -14.66 26.19
C ARG A 129 6.16 -14.14 24.75
N LEU A 130 5.76 -12.90 24.53
CA LEU A 130 5.77 -12.29 23.19
C LEU A 130 7.19 -12.11 22.65
N LEU A 131 8.20 -12.09 23.50
CA LEU A 131 9.61 -12.04 23.10
C LEU A 131 10.24 -13.42 22.97
N SER A 132 9.57 -14.50 23.38
CA SER A 132 10.07 -15.87 23.25
C SER A 132 9.87 -16.41 21.83
N GLU A 133 10.51 -17.54 21.55
CA GLU A 133 10.35 -18.28 20.29
C GLU A 133 8.93 -18.89 20.15
N ASP A 134 8.16 -18.97 21.24
CA ASP A 134 6.83 -19.57 21.23
C ASP A 134 5.81 -18.74 20.42
N ASP A 135 5.99 -17.42 20.38
CA ASP A 135 5.11 -16.47 19.68
C ASP A 135 5.75 -15.94 18.37
N GLU A 136 6.67 -16.70 17.76
CA GLU A 136 7.35 -16.31 16.51
C GLU A 136 6.36 -16.07 15.35
N ASP A 137 5.26 -16.83 15.30
CA ASP A 137 4.22 -16.66 14.28
C ASP A 137 3.54 -15.28 14.36
N ILE A 138 3.40 -14.71 15.56
CA ILE A 138 2.84 -13.38 15.75
C ILE A 138 3.78 -12.33 15.15
N TRP A 139 5.09 -12.45 15.38
CA TRP A 139 6.11 -11.60 14.77
C TRP A 139 6.16 -11.74 13.25
N ASN A 140 6.10 -12.98 12.74
CA ASN A 140 6.06 -13.23 11.32
C ASN A 140 4.84 -12.57 10.66
N ASN A 141 3.67 -12.64 11.30
CA ASN A 141 2.47 -11.97 10.80
C ASN A 141 2.58 -10.44 10.86
N TYR A 142 3.15 -9.90 11.95
CA TYR A 142 3.43 -8.47 12.09
C TYR A 142 4.34 -7.95 10.96
N PHE A 143 5.45 -8.63 10.72
CA PHE A 143 6.41 -8.25 9.69
C PHE A 143 5.89 -8.39 8.25
N ARG A 144 4.80 -9.14 8.00
CA ARG A 144 4.15 -9.18 6.67
C ARG A 144 3.45 -7.87 6.31
N THR A 145 3.04 -7.10 7.32
CA THR A 145 2.26 -5.86 7.14
C THR A 145 3.01 -4.60 7.56
N HIS A 146 4.14 -4.75 8.29
CA HIS A 146 4.95 -3.64 8.82
C HIS A 146 6.38 -3.70 8.25
N ASN A 147 6.50 -3.38 6.96
CA ASN A 147 7.74 -3.51 6.19
C ASN A 147 8.90 -2.67 6.74
N GLU A 148 8.63 -1.46 7.26
CA GLU A 148 9.66 -0.60 7.83
C GLU A 148 10.29 -1.22 9.08
N ASP A 149 9.48 -1.75 9.99
CA ASP A 149 9.97 -2.41 11.19
C ASP A 149 10.65 -3.75 10.87
N LYS A 150 10.16 -4.48 9.86
CA LYS A 150 10.84 -5.67 9.33
C LYS A 150 12.24 -5.33 8.82
N ARG A 151 12.37 -4.25 8.05
CA ARG A 151 13.65 -3.75 7.54
C ARG A 151 14.59 -3.38 8.70
N ARG A 152 14.12 -2.59 9.67
CA ARG A 152 14.90 -2.19 10.85
C ARG A 152 15.40 -3.39 11.65
N TYR A 153 14.57 -4.42 11.79
CA TYR A 153 14.93 -5.67 12.44
C TYR A 153 16.04 -6.43 11.69
N HIS A 154 15.91 -6.60 10.37
CA HIS A 154 16.93 -7.30 9.56
C HIS A 154 18.25 -6.52 9.43
N GLU A 155 18.21 -5.19 9.38
CA GLU A 155 19.40 -4.33 9.36
C GLU A 155 20.10 -4.25 10.75
N GLY A 156 19.50 -4.84 11.79
CA GLY A 156 20.03 -4.78 13.17
C GLY A 156 19.92 -3.39 13.81
N THR A 157 19.12 -2.49 13.24
CA THR A 157 18.89 -1.14 13.79
C THR A 157 17.77 -1.11 14.83
N ALA A 158 16.99 -2.19 14.93
CA ALA A 158 16.00 -2.43 15.97
C ALA A 158 15.98 -3.92 16.37
N ASP A 159 15.61 -4.23 17.60
CA ASP A 159 15.36 -5.60 18.08
C ASP A 159 13.88 -5.79 18.47
N LYS A 160 13.47 -7.04 18.72
CA LYS A 160 12.09 -7.36 19.14
C LYS A 160 11.65 -6.60 20.39
N LYS A 161 12.57 -6.29 21.31
CA LYS A 161 12.25 -5.56 22.54
C LYS A 161 11.90 -4.10 22.24
N THR A 162 12.63 -3.47 21.33
CA THR A 162 12.35 -2.10 20.86
C THR A 162 11.09 -2.02 19.99
N LEU A 163 10.76 -3.09 19.26
CA LEU A 163 9.59 -3.14 18.38
C LEU A 163 8.32 -3.65 19.08
N LEU A 164 8.43 -4.20 20.30
CA LEU A 164 7.32 -4.78 21.05
C LEU A 164 6.12 -3.82 21.20
N PRO A 165 6.29 -2.50 21.49
CA PRO A 165 5.16 -1.58 21.55
C PRO A 165 4.40 -1.47 20.23
N ASN A 166 5.11 -1.43 19.09
CA ASN A 166 4.50 -1.35 17.76
C ASN A 166 3.74 -2.63 17.43
N LEU A 167 4.35 -3.78 17.73
CA LEU A 167 3.70 -5.08 17.63
C LEU A 167 2.41 -5.10 18.46
N ILE A 168 2.46 -4.75 19.75
CA ILE A 168 1.26 -4.75 20.60
C ILE A 168 0.18 -3.85 20.03
N ARG A 169 0.54 -2.64 19.58
CA ARG A 169 -0.42 -1.70 19.00
C ARG A 169 -1.07 -2.24 17.73
N SER A 170 -0.39 -3.05 16.92
CA SER A 170 -0.98 -3.56 15.67
C SER A 170 -2.13 -4.54 15.91
N PHE A 171 -2.21 -5.22 17.06
CA PHE A 171 -3.26 -6.21 17.36
C PHE A 171 -3.87 -6.06 18.76
N HIS A 172 -3.70 -4.90 19.43
CA HIS A 172 -4.22 -4.68 20.79
C HIS A 172 -5.73 -4.90 20.89
N HIS A 173 -6.48 -4.56 19.85
CA HIS A 173 -7.92 -4.82 19.75
C HIS A 173 -8.27 -6.31 19.86
N GLU A 174 -7.39 -7.22 19.42
CA GLU A 174 -7.56 -8.68 19.61
C GLU A 174 -7.17 -9.12 21.03
N ARG A 175 -6.22 -8.42 21.65
CA ARG A 175 -5.71 -8.74 23.00
C ARG A 175 -6.70 -8.49 24.12
N VAL A 176 -7.81 -7.79 23.88
CA VAL A 176 -8.87 -7.60 24.89
C VAL A 176 -9.33 -8.94 25.47
N LYS A 177 -9.41 -9.99 24.64
CA LYS A 177 -9.72 -11.35 25.09
C LYS A 177 -8.69 -11.91 26.09
N GLU A 178 -7.40 -11.70 25.81
CA GLU A 178 -6.32 -12.09 26.72
C GLU A 178 -6.45 -11.35 28.07
N GLN A 179 -6.78 -10.06 28.06
CA GLN A 179 -6.96 -9.29 29.29
C GLN A 179 -8.19 -9.74 30.10
N LEU A 180 -9.28 -10.10 29.43
CA LEU A 180 -10.45 -10.71 30.07
C LEU A 180 -10.09 -12.06 30.72
N MET A 181 -9.19 -12.85 30.12
CA MET A 181 -8.72 -14.12 30.71
C MET A 181 -7.84 -13.88 31.93
N GLU A 182 -6.87 -12.96 31.84
CA GLU A 182 -5.94 -12.64 32.94
C GLU A 182 -6.65 -12.07 34.18
N THR A 183 -7.74 -11.31 33.97
CA THR A 183 -8.59 -10.82 35.06
C THR A 183 -9.59 -11.85 35.58
N GLY A 184 -9.67 -13.03 34.95
CA GLY A 184 -10.61 -14.10 35.29
C GLY A 184 -12.03 -13.91 34.75
N LEU A 185 -12.37 -12.71 34.24
CA LEU A 185 -13.71 -12.36 33.74
C LEU A 185 -14.14 -13.21 32.55
N TRP A 186 -13.21 -13.69 31.73
CA TRP A 186 -13.53 -14.61 30.63
C TRP A 186 -14.15 -15.92 31.13
N TYR A 187 -13.64 -16.44 32.25
CA TYR A 187 -14.08 -17.72 32.82
C TYR A 187 -15.23 -17.54 33.83
N GLN A 188 -15.22 -16.42 34.55
CA GLN A 188 -16.19 -16.08 35.59
C GLN A 188 -16.98 -14.84 35.16
N TRP A 189 -17.64 -14.93 34.01
CA TRP A 189 -18.50 -13.85 33.53
C TRP A 189 -19.73 -13.70 34.44
N PRO A 190 -20.01 -12.51 35.01
CA PRO A 190 -21.09 -12.36 35.98
C PRO A 190 -22.45 -12.75 35.41
N GLU A 191 -23.19 -13.61 36.12
CA GLU A 191 -24.48 -14.13 35.64
C GLU A 191 -25.52 -13.00 35.43
N ALA A 192 -25.45 -11.94 36.22
CA ALA A 192 -26.28 -10.76 36.06
C ALA A 192 -26.03 -10.04 34.72
N ILE A 193 -24.80 -10.10 34.19
CA ILE A 193 -24.47 -9.55 32.87
C ILE A 193 -24.77 -10.58 31.77
N ASP A 194 -24.43 -11.85 31.97
CA ASP A 194 -24.53 -12.92 30.97
C ASP A 194 -25.94 -13.11 30.38
N LYS A 195 -26.97 -12.77 31.18
CA LYS A 195 -28.40 -12.75 30.78
C LYS A 195 -28.71 -11.71 29.70
N HIS A 196 -27.92 -10.65 29.63
CA HIS A 196 -28.12 -9.48 28.76
C HIS A 196 -27.06 -9.42 27.66
N ILE A 197 -25.79 -9.57 28.06
CA ILE A 197 -24.61 -9.37 27.23
C ILE A 197 -23.65 -10.54 27.46
N ALA A 198 -23.33 -11.26 26.40
CA ALA A 198 -22.30 -12.28 26.42
C ALA A 198 -20.90 -11.65 26.39
N ARG A 199 -19.92 -12.27 27.05
CA ARG A 199 -18.51 -11.82 27.00
C ARG A 199 -17.97 -11.76 25.57
N GLU A 200 -18.43 -12.65 24.67
CA GLU A 200 -18.05 -12.67 23.26
C GLU A 200 -18.55 -11.44 22.51
N GLU A 201 -19.69 -10.86 22.90
CA GLU A 201 -20.22 -9.63 22.31
C GLU A 201 -19.39 -8.41 22.71
N LEU A 202 -19.03 -8.29 23.99
CA LEU A 202 -18.11 -7.26 24.47
C LEU A 202 -16.78 -7.35 23.72
N PHE A 203 -16.21 -8.56 23.66
CA PHE A 203 -14.96 -8.79 22.94
C PHE A 203 -15.06 -8.39 21.47
N SER A 204 -16.14 -8.77 20.78
CA SER A 204 -16.28 -8.48 19.34
C SER A 204 -16.48 -7.00 19.04
N VAL A 205 -17.26 -6.28 19.85
CA VAL A 205 -17.38 -4.82 19.74
C VAL A 205 -16.03 -4.16 19.97
N CYS A 206 -15.32 -4.53 21.05
CA CYS A 206 -13.96 -4.02 21.27
C CYS A 206 -13.04 -4.37 20.09
N LYS A 207 -13.03 -5.61 19.61
CA LYS A 207 -12.17 -6.05 18.51
C LYS A 207 -12.41 -5.24 17.22
N SER A 208 -13.66 -4.86 16.95
CA SER A 208 -14.06 -4.17 15.72
C SER A 208 -13.53 -2.74 15.55
N HIS A 209 -13.01 -2.10 16.62
CA HIS A 209 -12.45 -0.75 16.50
C HIS A 209 -11.12 -0.74 15.72
N GLY A 210 -10.35 -1.84 15.80
CA GLY A 210 -9.07 -2.00 15.09
C GLY A 210 -9.12 -2.86 13.82
N GLU A 211 -10.22 -3.56 13.55
CA GLU A 211 -10.42 -4.35 12.33
C GLU A 211 -11.45 -3.72 11.38
N LYS A 212 -11.77 -4.38 10.26
CA LYS A 212 -12.88 -3.93 9.41
C LYS A 212 -14.23 -4.21 10.10
N LEU A 213 -15.19 -3.31 9.93
CA LEU A 213 -16.53 -3.44 10.54
C LEU A 213 -17.26 -4.75 10.19
N GLN A 214 -16.91 -5.44 9.09
CA GLN A 214 -17.56 -6.69 8.72
C GLN A 214 -17.35 -7.81 9.76
N VAL A 215 -16.34 -7.72 10.62
CA VAL A 215 -16.03 -8.70 11.66
C VAL A 215 -17.18 -8.86 12.65
N ILE A 216 -17.95 -7.79 12.90
CA ILE A 216 -19.11 -7.84 13.79
C ILE A 216 -20.25 -8.72 13.23
N ASN A 217 -20.25 -9.01 11.92
CA ASN A 217 -21.28 -9.82 11.28
C ASN A 217 -21.13 -11.32 11.59
N GLU A 218 -19.99 -11.73 12.13
CA GLU A 218 -19.71 -13.13 12.46
C GLU A 218 -20.42 -13.59 13.74
N ILE A 219 -20.91 -12.65 14.55
CA ILE A 219 -21.55 -12.94 15.84
C ILE A 219 -23.03 -12.58 15.81
N GLN A 220 -23.87 -13.52 16.23
CA GLN A 220 -25.28 -13.22 16.50
C GLN A 220 -25.44 -12.75 17.95
N PRO A 221 -26.10 -11.61 18.18
CA PRO A 221 -26.32 -11.14 19.53
C PRO A 221 -27.25 -12.07 20.31
N ARG A 222 -26.90 -12.33 21.56
CA ARG A 222 -27.66 -13.10 22.54
C ARG A 222 -29.01 -12.44 22.83
N SER A 223 -29.03 -11.11 22.90
CA SER A 223 -30.26 -10.32 23.03
C SER A 223 -30.63 -9.69 21.70
N ARG A 224 -31.87 -9.92 21.23
CA ARG A 224 -32.42 -9.23 20.04
C ARG A 224 -32.58 -7.70 20.24
N LYS A 225 -32.36 -7.19 21.46
CA LYS A 225 -32.45 -5.76 21.78
C LYS A 225 -31.14 -5.02 21.54
N VAL A 226 -30.03 -5.74 21.47
CA VAL A 226 -28.69 -5.16 21.29
C VAL A 226 -28.32 -5.16 19.82
N ASP A 227 -28.01 -3.98 19.29
CA ASP A 227 -27.41 -3.83 17.98
C ASP A 227 -25.89 -3.68 18.09
N LEU A 228 -25.17 -4.81 17.91
CA LEU A 228 -23.70 -4.83 18.00
C LEU A 228 -23.03 -3.93 16.95
N ARG A 229 -23.66 -3.72 15.79
CA ARG A 229 -23.10 -2.87 14.73
C ARG A 229 -23.11 -1.41 15.13
N VAL A 230 -24.21 -0.96 15.73
CA VAL A 230 -24.30 0.41 16.23
C VAL A 230 -23.31 0.64 17.37
N CYS A 231 -23.16 -0.32 18.28
CA CYS A 231 -22.14 -0.23 19.32
C CYS A 231 -20.71 -0.18 18.76
N ALA A 232 -20.41 -1.01 17.75
CA ALA A 232 -19.12 -1.02 17.06
C ALA A 232 -18.82 0.31 16.34
N VAL A 233 -19.80 0.84 15.60
CA VAL A 233 -19.67 2.12 14.90
C VAL A 233 -19.48 3.28 15.88
N LEU A 234 -20.27 3.33 16.95
CA LEU A 234 -20.16 4.37 17.97
C LEU A 234 -18.81 4.32 18.69
N LEU A 235 -18.33 3.13 19.06
CA LEU A 235 -17.00 2.96 19.65
C LEU A 235 -15.90 3.45 18.72
N ARG A 236 -15.91 2.96 17.48
CA ARG A 236 -14.91 3.30 16.47
C ARG A 236 -14.87 4.80 16.21
N LEU A 237 -16.03 5.42 15.98
CA LEU A 237 -16.10 6.85 15.69
C LEU A 237 -15.73 7.69 16.92
N ALA A 238 -16.19 7.32 18.11
CA ALA A 238 -15.86 8.06 19.31
C ALA A 238 -14.36 7.99 19.66
N ASP A 239 -13.71 6.85 19.44
CA ASP A 239 -12.27 6.71 19.63
C ASP A 239 -11.47 7.63 18.68
N ILE A 240 -11.79 7.61 17.38
CA ILE A 240 -11.09 8.47 16.40
C ILE A 240 -11.47 9.96 16.52
N LEU A 241 -12.61 10.29 17.15
CA LEU A 241 -13.00 11.66 17.42
C LEU A 241 -12.40 12.18 18.74
N ASP A 242 -11.78 11.34 19.57
CA ASP A 242 -11.03 11.77 20.76
C ASP A 242 -9.66 12.35 20.37
N PHE A 243 -9.74 13.46 19.65
CA PHE A 243 -8.59 14.15 19.07
C PHE A 243 -8.53 15.59 19.58
N ASP A 244 -8.16 15.76 20.84
CA ASP A 244 -7.99 17.08 21.45
C ASP A 244 -6.76 17.15 22.38
N TYR A 245 -6.53 18.32 22.97
CA TYR A 245 -5.41 18.60 23.86
C TYR A 245 -5.44 17.80 25.18
N SER A 246 -6.59 17.26 25.60
CA SER A 246 -6.72 16.47 26.83
C SER A 246 -5.99 15.12 26.73
N ARG A 247 -5.90 14.56 25.51
CA ARG A 247 -5.07 13.38 25.19
C ARG A 247 -3.56 13.64 25.29
N ALA A 248 -3.12 14.90 25.15
CA ALA A 248 -1.71 15.27 25.14
C ALA A 248 -1.40 16.51 26.03
N PRO A 249 -1.48 16.41 27.38
CA PRO A 249 -1.27 17.56 28.24
C PRO A 249 0.14 18.15 28.12
N GLN A 250 0.24 19.46 27.88
CA GLN A 250 1.51 20.15 27.65
C GLN A 250 2.56 19.94 28.74
N SER A 251 2.13 19.83 30.01
CA SER A 251 3.05 19.57 31.13
C SER A 251 3.75 18.21 31.01
N LEU A 252 3.02 17.18 30.56
CA LEU A 252 3.58 15.84 30.36
C LEU A 252 4.49 15.79 29.12
N TYR A 253 4.14 16.52 28.06
CA TYR A 253 4.99 16.64 26.87
C TYR A 253 6.41 17.13 27.22
N TYR A 254 6.51 18.19 28.03
CA TYR A 254 7.81 18.69 28.48
C TYR A 254 8.49 17.76 29.48
N TYR A 255 7.73 17.17 30.42
CA TYR A 255 8.26 16.25 31.42
C TYR A 255 8.89 15.00 30.77
N SER A 256 8.24 14.44 29.75
CA SER A 256 8.73 13.28 29.00
C SER A 256 9.91 13.59 28.08
N GLY A 257 10.36 14.86 28.00
CA GLY A 257 11.50 15.26 27.17
C GLY A 257 11.20 15.33 25.66
N LEU A 258 9.95 15.15 25.24
CA LEU A 258 9.53 15.14 23.83
C LEU A 258 9.72 16.49 23.13
N ALA A 259 9.98 17.57 23.86
CA ALA A 259 10.40 18.85 23.28
C ALA A 259 11.77 18.77 22.58
N ASN A 260 12.63 17.82 22.96
CA ASN A 260 13.98 17.63 22.41
C ASN A 260 14.23 16.14 22.09
N PRO A 261 13.58 15.59 21.04
CA PRO A 261 13.66 14.17 20.75
C PRO A 261 15.05 13.78 20.22
N LYS A 262 15.59 12.70 20.77
CA LYS A 262 16.91 12.12 20.45
C LYS A 262 16.78 10.88 19.58
N THR A 263 15.72 10.09 19.77
CA THR A 263 15.46 8.87 19.00
C THR A 263 14.39 9.10 17.93
N SER A 264 14.32 8.21 16.93
CA SER A 264 13.25 8.25 15.92
C SER A 264 11.86 8.03 16.53
N GLU A 265 11.76 7.20 17.58
CA GLU A 265 10.51 6.97 18.34
C GLU A 265 10.06 8.22 19.09
N GLU A 266 10.99 8.96 19.71
CA GLU A 266 10.67 10.23 20.37
C GLU A 266 10.24 11.30 19.35
N ARG A 267 10.79 11.29 18.12
CA ARG A 267 10.34 12.18 17.04
C ARG A 267 8.93 11.83 16.56
N PHE A 268 8.65 10.54 16.38
CA PHE A 268 7.31 10.08 16.02
C PHE A 268 6.30 10.48 17.11
N SER A 269 6.61 10.18 18.37
CA SER A 269 5.77 10.57 19.52
C SER A 269 5.63 12.09 19.62
N GLN A 270 6.69 12.86 19.39
CA GLN A 270 6.62 14.31 19.38
C GLN A 270 5.58 14.82 18.38
N LEU A 271 5.59 14.30 17.14
CA LEU A 271 4.62 14.69 16.11
C LEU A 271 3.19 14.32 16.52
N GLU A 272 2.98 13.11 17.05
CA GLU A 272 1.68 12.68 17.58
C GLU A 272 1.15 13.61 18.66
N TRP A 273 1.97 13.97 19.66
CA TRP A 273 1.59 14.88 20.73
C TRP A 273 1.30 16.30 20.24
N GLN A 274 2.14 16.81 19.33
CA GLN A 274 1.97 18.16 18.78
C GLN A 274 0.64 18.30 18.03
N LYS A 275 0.18 17.27 17.31
CA LYS A 275 -1.14 17.26 16.67
C LYS A 275 -2.27 17.48 17.70
N HIS A 276 -2.30 16.67 18.76
CA HIS A 276 -3.31 16.74 19.81
C HIS A 276 -3.27 18.07 20.58
N MET A 277 -2.08 18.54 20.97
CA MET A 277 -1.91 19.80 21.72
C MET A 277 -2.45 21.05 21.01
N LYS A 278 -2.56 21.00 19.68
CA LYS A 278 -3.03 22.11 18.84
C LYS A 278 -4.51 22.00 18.49
N SER A 279 -5.14 20.88 18.82
CA SER A 279 -6.55 20.61 18.60
C SER A 279 -7.39 21.00 19.82
N TYR A 280 -8.49 21.72 19.57
CA TYR A 280 -9.53 21.98 20.58
C TYR A 280 -10.64 20.91 20.55
N GLY A 281 -10.55 19.93 19.66
CA GLY A 281 -11.51 18.85 19.52
C GLY A 281 -12.61 19.14 18.51
N PHE A 282 -13.61 18.26 18.51
CA PHE A 282 -14.78 18.32 17.63
C PHE A 282 -16.01 18.83 18.38
N ASP A 283 -16.70 19.78 17.76
CA ASP A 283 -18.00 20.28 18.19
C ASP A 283 -19.11 19.70 17.31
N PHE A 284 -20.17 19.20 17.94
CA PHE A 284 -21.32 18.61 17.27
C PHE A 284 -22.45 19.63 17.18
N ILE A 285 -22.72 20.12 15.98
CA ILE A 285 -23.69 21.18 15.73
C ILE A 285 -24.95 20.55 15.11
N PRO A 286 -26.06 20.44 15.88
CA PRO A 286 -27.30 19.92 15.32
C PRO A 286 -27.92 20.90 14.33
N VAL A 287 -28.22 20.42 13.13
CA VAL A 287 -28.91 21.15 12.07
C VAL A 287 -30.39 20.80 12.13
N TYR A 288 -31.21 21.81 12.44
CA TYR A 288 -32.65 21.64 12.62
C TYR A 288 -33.41 22.00 11.34
N HIS A 289 -34.42 21.19 11.03
CA HIS A 289 -35.55 21.61 10.21
C HIS A 289 -36.80 21.61 11.09
N GLU A 290 -37.38 22.80 11.26
CA GLU A 290 -38.39 23.08 12.28
C GLU A 290 -37.92 22.77 13.72
N LYS A 291 -38.28 21.60 14.26
CA LYS A 291 -37.97 21.14 15.62
C LYS A 291 -37.25 19.80 15.67
N ASN A 292 -37.04 19.17 14.51
CA ASN A 292 -36.34 17.90 14.42
C ASN A 292 -34.94 18.14 13.86
N ILE A 293 -33.98 17.39 14.39
CA ILE A 293 -32.63 17.37 13.84
C ILE A 293 -32.69 16.55 12.56
N VAL A 294 -32.21 17.16 11.48
CA VAL A 294 -32.15 16.51 10.17
C VAL A 294 -30.74 16.03 9.89
N GLU A 295 -29.75 16.75 10.42
CA GLU A 295 -28.34 16.45 10.22
C GLU A 295 -27.53 16.89 11.44
N LEU A 296 -26.46 16.17 11.74
CA LEU A 296 -25.46 16.58 12.71
C LEU A 296 -24.24 17.07 11.93
N SER A 297 -23.88 18.33 12.05
CA SER A 297 -22.66 18.89 11.46
C SER A 297 -21.52 18.76 12.46
N LEU A 298 -20.32 18.46 11.96
CA LEU A 298 -19.13 18.26 12.78
C LEU A 298 -18.14 19.39 12.49
N LEU A 299 -17.86 20.22 13.49
CA LEU A 299 -16.91 21.32 13.40
C LEU A 299 -15.61 20.92 14.10
N PHE A 300 -14.48 21.13 13.47
CA PHE A 300 -13.17 20.88 14.05
C PHE A 300 -12.39 22.18 14.22
N ASN A 301 -11.90 22.43 15.43
CA ASN A 301 -11.18 23.65 15.79
C ASN A 301 -9.73 23.36 16.14
N ALA A 302 -8.78 24.06 15.53
CA ALA A 302 -7.36 23.97 15.87
C ALA A 302 -6.60 25.27 15.59
N THR A 303 -5.49 25.49 16.30
CA THR A 303 -4.54 26.57 15.99
C THR A 303 -3.15 25.99 15.77
N CYS A 304 -2.59 26.17 14.58
CA CYS A 304 -1.28 25.65 14.21
C CYS A 304 -0.28 26.79 14.03
N GLU A 305 0.90 26.63 14.63
CA GLU A 305 2.05 27.55 14.47
C GLU A 305 3.12 26.96 13.53
N ASP A 306 2.95 25.71 13.13
CA ASP A 306 3.86 24.94 12.27
C ASP A 306 3.09 24.39 11.05
N PRO A 307 3.60 24.58 9.82
CA PRO A 307 2.96 24.07 8.61
C PRO A 307 2.85 22.54 8.56
N THR A 308 3.82 21.81 9.13
CA THR A 308 3.80 20.34 9.13
C THR A 308 2.66 19.82 10.00
N ALA A 309 2.51 20.37 11.21
CA ALA A 309 1.40 20.07 12.11
C ALA A 309 0.05 20.41 11.45
N HIS A 310 -0.06 21.56 10.78
CA HIS A 310 -1.27 21.95 10.05
C HIS A 310 -1.64 20.95 8.95
N HIS A 311 -0.67 20.53 8.13
CA HIS A 311 -0.89 19.54 7.09
C HIS A 311 -1.31 18.19 7.67
N LYS A 312 -0.62 17.72 8.72
CA LYS A 312 -0.93 16.45 9.39
C LYS A 312 -2.31 16.42 10.06
N VAL A 313 -2.75 17.54 10.62
CA VAL A 313 -4.13 17.67 11.14
C VAL A 313 -5.15 17.57 10.01
N ASN A 314 -4.89 18.16 8.83
CA ASN A 314 -5.77 18.01 7.68
C ASN A 314 -5.82 16.57 7.15
N GLU A 315 -4.67 15.90 6.99
CA GLU A 315 -4.62 14.49 6.61
C GLU A 315 -5.41 13.60 7.59
N TYR A 316 -5.34 13.91 8.89
CA TYR A 316 -6.11 13.20 9.90
C TYR A 316 -7.62 13.41 9.73
N ILE A 317 -8.07 14.64 9.46
CA ILE A 317 -9.49 14.93 9.22
C ILE A 317 -9.98 14.29 7.92
N ASP A 318 -9.15 14.26 6.85
CA ASP A 318 -9.48 13.54 5.61
C ASP A 318 -9.76 12.05 5.90
N TRP A 319 -8.94 11.43 6.76
CA TRP A 319 -9.15 10.05 7.19
C TRP A 319 -10.40 9.88 8.07
N VAL A 320 -10.69 10.83 8.99
CA VAL A 320 -11.94 10.83 9.78
C VAL A 320 -13.17 10.90 8.87
N GLU A 321 -13.17 11.76 7.85
CA GLU A 321 -14.25 11.86 6.86
C GLU A 321 -14.44 10.54 6.08
N TYR A 322 -13.34 9.87 5.72
CA TYR A 322 -13.40 8.54 5.12
C TYR A 322 -14.04 7.50 6.06
N GLU A 323 -13.61 7.44 7.32
CA GLU A 323 -14.17 6.50 8.32
C GLU A 323 -15.65 6.78 8.60
N LEU A 324 -16.07 8.05 8.68
CA LEU A 324 -17.48 8.46 8.77
C LEU A 324 -18.29 7.93 7.58
N GLY A 325 -17.75 8.04 6.36
CA GLY A 325 -18.36 7.51 5.14
C GLY A 325 -18.52 5.99 5.17
N VAL A 326 -17.48 5.26 5.58
CA VAL A 326 -17.52 3.79 5.73
C VAL A 326 -18.56 3.38 6.78
N CYS A 327 -18.57 4.04 7.95
CA CYS A 327 -19.51 3.76 9.02
C CYS A 327 -20.96 4.02 8.60
N ASN A 328 -21.23 5.15 7.92
CA ASN A 328 -22.55 5.45 7.35
C ASN A 328 -23.01 4.37 6.36
N ALA A 329 -22.12 3.92 5.47
CA ALA A 329 -22.43 2.88 4.50
C ALA A 329 -22.73 1.53 5.18
N GLU A 330 -22.02 1.19 6.26
CA GLU A 330 -22.28 -0.04 7.03
C GLU A 330 -23.59 0.04 7.81
N LEU A 331 -23.93 1.18 8.41
CA LEU A 331 -25.22 1.39 9.07
C LEU A 331 -26.40 1.25 8.08
N ALA A 332 -26.23 1.70 6.83
CA ALA A 332 -27.28 1.66 5.82
C ALA A 332 -27.57 0.25 5.26
N LYS A 333 -26.62 -0.70 5.35
CA LYS A 333 -26.75 -2.05 4.74
C LYS A 333 -27.75 -2.96 5.46
N TYR A 334 -28.16 -2.62 6.69
CA TYR A 334 -28.87 -3.55 7.56
C TYR A 334 -30.16 -2.97 8.11
N SER A 335 -31.24 -3.74 8.02
CA SER A 335 -32.54 -3.40 8.57
C SER A 335 -32.58 -3.68 10.07
N SER A 336 -32.14 -2.73 10.89
CA SER A 336 -32.22 -2.84 12.35
C SER A 336 -33.09 -1.74 12.95
N LYS A 337 -33.26 -1.79 14.28
CA LYS A 337 -33.87 -0.72 15.09
C LYS A 337 -33.34 0.66 14.73
N TRP A 338 -32.11 0.77 14.24
CA TRP A 338 -31.41 2.02 13.97
C TRP A 338 -31.43 2.45 12.49
N GLU A 339 -32.08 1.68 11.62
CA GLU A 339 -32.23 2.00 10.19
C GLU A 339 -32.90 3.37 10.01
N ASN A 340 -32.22 4.28 9.30
CA ASN A 340 -32.63 5.68 9.08
C ASN A 340 -32.85 6.49 10.38
N ARG A 341 -32.37 6.00 11.53
CA ARG A 341 -32.50 6.66 12.83
C ARG A 341 -31.22 7.36 13.26
N LEU A 342 -30.06 6.82 12.93
CA LEU A 342 -28.78 7.46 13.19
C LEU A 342 -28.19 7.92 11.86
N ALA A 343 -28.15 9.23 11.65
CA ALA A 343 -27.47 9.85 10.52
C ALA A 343 -26.18 10.47 11.03
N LEU A 344 -25.04 9.91 10.62
CA LEU A 344 -23.72 10.44 11.01
C LEU A 344 -23.31 11.58 10.07
N PRO A 345 -22.53 12.57 10.56
CA PRO A 345 -21.93 13.58 9.69
C PRO A 345 -21.12 12.92 8.56
N TYR A 346 -21.18 13.48 7.36
CA TYR A 346 -20.37 13.02 6.21
C TYR A 346 -19.16 13.92 5.94
N LYS A 347 -19.14 15.13 6.50
CA LYS A 347 -18.11 16.14 6.28
C LYS A 347 -17.80 16.86 7.58
N VAL A 348 -16.53 17.24 7.74
CA VAL A 348 -16.03 18.06 8.83
C VAL A 348 -15.84 19.49 8.34
N GLU A 349 -16.47 20.45 9.00
CA GLU A 349 -16.15 21.86 8.84
C GLU A 349 -14.83 22.14 9.57
N ARG A 350 -13.81 22.64 8.86
CA ARG A 350 -12.44 22.78 9.38
C ARG A 350 -12.13 24.23 9.70
N HIS A 351 -12.00 24.58 10.97
CA HIS A 351 -11.56 25.88 11.44
C HIS A 351 -10.15 25.75 12.02
N ILE A 352 -9.18 25.61 11.11
CA ILE A 352 -7.76 25.46 11.47
C ILE A 352 -7.07 26.80 11.21
N HIS A 353 -6.78 27.53 12.29
CA HIS A 353 -6.11 28.82 12.22
C HIS A 353 -4.60 28.62 12.07
N ALA A 354 -4.05 29.07 10.95
CA ALA A 354 -2.60 29.16 10.76
C ALA A 354 -2.06 30.46 11.36
N ASN A 355 -1.09 30.33 12.26
CA ASN A 355 -0.42 31.45 12.90
C ASN A 355 1.03 31.53 12.42
N GLY A 356 1.39 32.63 11.77
CA GLY A 356 2.75 32.88 11.29
C GLY A 356 3.10 32.29 9.92
N PHE A 357 2.14 31.66 9.22
CA PHE A 357 2.29 31.20 7.85
C PHE A 357 0.96 31.33 7.08
N GLU A 358 1.06 31.40 5.76
CA GLU A 358 -0.10 31.45 4.87
C GLU A 358 -0.48 30.04 4.42
N VAL A 359 -1.76 29.72 4.49
CA VAL A 359 -2.32 28.47 3.99
C VAL A 359 -3.07 28.77 2.71
N GLY A 360 -2.76 28.00 1.66
CA GLY A 360 -3.40 28.10 0.36
C GLY A 360 -2.93 26.95 -0.54
N ASP A 361 -3.47 26.91 -1.75
CA ASP A 361 -3.13 25.90 -2.77
C ASP A 361 -1.76 26.19 -3.43
N PHE A 362 -0.72 26.37 -2.61
CA PHE A 362 0.66 26.53 -3.06
C PHE A 362 1.27 25.17 -3.36
N SER A 363 0.86 24.55 -4.46
CA SER A 363 1.44 23.32 -4.96
C SER A 363 2.24 23.57 -6.24
N PHE A 364 3.33 22.80 -6.43
CA PHE A 364 3.99 22.75 -7.72
C PHE A 364 3.04 22.06 -8.70
N HIS A 365 2.50 22.85 -9.63
CA HIS A 365 1.68 22.33 -10.70
C HIS A 365 2.58 21.87 -11.83
N VAL A 366 2.44 20.60 -12.21
CA VAL A 366 3.15 20.04 -13.34
C VAL A 366 2.34 20.29 -14.62
N ASP A 367 2.86 21.13 -15.51
CA ASP A 367 2.32 21.28 -16.85
C ASP A 367 2.73 20.08 -17.72
N LYS A 368 1.79 19.15 -17.90
CA LYS A 368 1.98 17.94 -18.70
C LYS A 368 2.35 18.25 -20.15
N GLY A 369 1.83 19.34 -20.71
CA GLY A 369 2.14 19.78 -22.07
C GLY A 369 3.61 20.20 -22.15
N ARG A 370 4.03 21.04 -21.20
CA ARG A 370 5.42 21.54 -21.13
C ARG A 370 6.45 20.45 -20.84
N ILE A 371 6.12 19.46 -20.01
CA ILE A 371 7.01 18.30 -19.80
C ILE A 371 7.25 17.55 -21.11
N ILE A 372 6.20 17.27 -21.89
CA ILE A 372 6.37 16.55 -23.16
C ILE A 372 7.15 17.40 -24.18
N GLU A 373 7.00 18.72 -24.18
CA GLU A 373 7.83 19.60 -24.99
C GLU A 373 9.32 19.58 -24.58
N LEU A 374 9.62 19.56 -23.28
CA LEU A 374 11.00 19.44 -22.79
C LEU A 374 11.61 18.09 -23.16
N LEU A 375 10.85 17.00 -23.01
CA LEU A 375 11.27 15.67 -23.46
C LEU A 375 11.50 15.63 -24.98
N LYS A 376 10.77 16.42 -25.77
CA LYS A 376 10.96 16.57 -27.23
C LYS A 376 12.15 17.45 -27.62
N GLY A 377 12.47 18.48 -26.83
CA GLY A 377 13.36 19.58 -27.24
C GLY A 377 14.84 19.43 -26.85
N ASP A 378 15.15 18.67 -25.80
CA ASP A 378 16.49 18.64 -25.20
C ASP A 378 17.30 17.35 -25.51
N ASN A 379 17.14 16.75 -26.70
CA ASN A 379 17.87 15.55 -27.16
C ASN A 379 17.71 14.26 -26.32
N ILE A 380 16.88 14.23 -25.26
CA ILE A 380 16.60 13.00 -24.49
C ILE A 380 15.93 11.94 -25.38
N TYR A 381 15.11 12.38 -26.33
CA TYR A 381 14.41 11.55 -27.30
C TYR A 381 14.73 11.96 -28.75
N ASP A 382 16.03 12.04 -29.08
CA ASP A 382 16.50 12.39 -30.44
C ASP A 382 16.10 11.36 -31.53
N ASN A 383 15.71 10.14 -31.12
CA ASN A 383 15.29 9.08 -32.03
C ASN A 383 13.80 8.78 -31.87
N LYS A 384 13.02 8.89 -32.96
CA LYS A 384 11.59 8.52 -33.01
C LYS A 384 11.32 7.07 -32.58
N GLY A 385 12.35 6.22 -32.52
CA GLY A 385 12.28 4.82 -32.07
C GLY A 385 12.37 4.59 -30.56
N VAL A 386 12.67 5.59 -29.72
CA VAL A 386 12.89 5.33 -28.29
C VAL A 386 11.65 4.75 -27.59
N PHE A 387 10.44 5.08 -28.01
CA PHE A 387 9.24 4.47 -27.43
C PHE A 387 9.19 2.95 -27.63
N VAL A 388 9.79 2.45 -28.72
CA VAL A 388 9.93 1.00 -28.98
C VAL A 388 10.83 0.38 -27.91
N ARG A 389 11.98 1.02 -27.62
CA ARG A 389 12.91 0.59 -26.55
C ARG A 389 12.19 0.51 -25.20
N GLU A 390 11.49 1.56 -24.80
CA GLU A 390 10.80 1.63 -23.51
C GLU A 390 9.72 0.55 -23.36
N LEU A 391 8.95 0.29 -24.43
CA LEU A 391 7.93 -0.74 -24.41
C LEU A 391 8.53 -2.16 -24.38
N ILE A 392 9.62 -2.41 -25.09
CA ILE A 392 10.33 -3.70 -25.05
C ILE A 392 10.94 -3.93 -23.66
N GLN A 393 11.56 -2.92 -23.05
CA GLN A 393 12.08 -3.01 -21.69
C GLN A 393 10.98 -3.33 -20.67
N ASN A 394 9.83 -2.65 -20.76
CA ASN A 394 8.69 -2.95 -19.88
C ASN A 394 8.17 -4.38 -20.07
N ALA A 395 8.13 -4.89 -21.31
CA ALA A 395 7.74 -6.27 -21.59
C ALA A 395 8.75 -7.28 -21.01
N LEU A 396 10.05 -7.03 -21.18
CA LEU A 396 11.12 -7.85 -20.59
C LEU A 396 11.03 -7.88 -19.06
N ASP A 397 10.87 -6.73 -18.41
CA ASP A 397 10.76 -6.64 -16.96
C ASP A 397 9.49 -7.35 -16.45
N ALA A 398 8.36 -7.25 -17.17
CA ALA A 398 7.14 -7.98 -16.82
C ALA A 398 7.31 -9.50 -16.90
N VAL A 399 8.00 -10.00 -17.94
CA VAL A 399 8.28 -11.44 -18.11
C VAL A 399 9.29 -11.92 -17.07
N ARG A 400 10.39 -11.17 -16.85
CA ARG A 400 11.40 -11.51 -15.83
C ARG A 400 10.81 -11.54 -14.43
N THR A 401 9.95 -10.58 -14.08
CA THR A 401 9.26 -10.56 -12.78
C THR A 401 8.40 -11.81 -12.61
N ARG A 402 7.61 -12.19 -13.63
CA ARG A 402 6.81 -13.42 -13.56
C ARG A 402 7.67 -14.67 -13.45
N ARG A 403 8.81 -14.72 -14.14
CA ARG A 403 9.80 -15.81 -14.07
C ARG A 403 10.33 -16.01 -12.65
N GLN A 404 10.49 -14.94 -11.87
CA GLN A 404 10.90 -15.06 -10.46
C GLN A 404 9.81 -15.68 -9.57
N ILE A 405 8.53 -15.47 -9.89
CA ILE A 405 7.41 -16.06 -9.15
C ILE A 405 7.23 -17.54 -9.54
N GLU A 406 7.29 -17.87 -10.83
CA GLU A 406 6.98 -19.21 -11.36
C GLU A 406 8.20 -20.15 -11.43
N LYS A 407 9.18 -20.04 -10.52
CA LYS A 407 10.50 -20.74 -10.53
C LYS A 407 10.50 -22.26 -10.80
N ASN A 408 9.35 -22.94 -10.80
CA ASN A 408 9.21 -24.39 -11.01
C ASN A 408 8.00 -24.83 -11.88
N SER A 409 7.38 -23.94 -12.66
CA SER A 409 6.24 -24.31 -13.53
C SER A 409 6.70 -24.71 -14.93
N PHE A 410 6.34 -25.91 -15.39
CA PHE A 410 6.65 -26.38 -16.76
C PHE A 410 5.66 -25.88 -17.82
N ASP A 411 4.51 -25.31 -17.40
CA ASP A 411 3.39 -24.99 -18.29
C ASP A 411 3.44 -23.58 -18.91
N TRP A 412 4.34 -22.73 -18.42
CA TRP A 412 4.53 -21.37 -18.92
C TRP A 412 5.94 -21.20 -19.49
N LYS A 413 6.02 -20.71 -20.73
CA LYS A 413 7.28 -20.36 -21.39
C LYS A 413 7.33 -18.85 -21.59
N PRO A 414 8.38 -18.17 -21.12
CA PRO A 414 8.51 -16.72 -21.30
C PRO A 414 8.60 -16.38 -22.80
N GLU A 415 7.80 -15.44 -23.27
CA GLU A 415 7.81 -15.01 -24.67
C GLU A 415 7.33 -13.56 -24.81
N ILE A 416 7.83 -12.85 -25.83
CA ILE A 416 7.35 -11.53 -26.23
C ILE A 416 7.10 -11.55 -27.74
N ASN A 417 5.90 -11.15 -28.14
CA ASN A 417 5.52 -11.02 -29.54
C ASN A 417 5.36 -9.55 -29.91
N ILE A 418 5.97 -9.13 -31.01
CA ILE A 418 5.90 -7.77 -31.54
C ILE A 418 5.17 -7.83 -32.87
N TYR A 419 4.11 -7.03 -33.00
CA TYR A 419 3.29 -6.95 -34.21
C TYR A 419 3.35 -5.54 -34.80
N SER A 420 3.46 -5.43 -36.11
CA SER A 420 3.34 -4.17 -36.84
C SER A 420 2.31 -4.27 -37.97
N TRP A 421 1.59 -3.18 -38.23
CA TRP A 421 0.63 -3.09 -39.34
C TRP A 421 0.27 -1.64 -39.65
N THR A 422 -0.37 -1.44 -40.79
CA THR A 422 -0.89 -0.14 -41.22
C THR A 422 -2.41 -0.16 -41.22
N ALA A 423 -3.04 0.77 -40.51
CA ALA A 423 -4.50 0.93 -40.47
C ALA A 423 -4.86 2.42 -40.44
N ASP A 424 -5.90 2.80 -41.19
CA ASP A 424 -6.42 4.17 -41.30
C ASP A 424 -5.36 5.23 -41.67
N GLY A 425 -4.34 4.83 -42.45
CA GLY A 425 -3.22 5.70 -42.82
C GLY A 425 -2.21 5.95 -41.71
N PHE A 426 -2.29 5.21 -40.60
CA PHE A 426 -1.34 5.24 -39.49
C PHE A 426 -0.59 3.92 -39.34
N ASN A 427 0.63 4.00 -38.82
CA ASN A 427 1.41 2.83 -38.45
C ASN A 427 1.01 2.42 -37.03
N TRP A 428 0.96 1.13 -36.79
CA TRP A 428 0.71 0.55 -35.49
C TRP A 428 1.83 -0.41 -35.11
N LEU A 429 2.20 -0.36 -33.84
CA LEU A 429 3.13 -1.29 -33.21
C LEU A 429 2.44 -1.84 -31.96
N SER A 430 2.42 -3.16 -31.81
CA SER A 430 1.92 -3.82 -30.62
C SER A 430 3.00 -4.70 -30.01
N ILE A 431 3.24 -4.53 -28.71
CA ILE A 431 4.11 -5.42 -27.93
C ILE A 431 3.21 -6.24 -27.01
N ASP A 432 3.31 -7.55 -27.12
CA ASP A 432 2.50 -8.55 -26.45
C ASP A 432 3.41 -9.45 -25.62
N ASP A 433 3.44 -9.23 -24.31
CA ASP A 433 4.17 -10.07 -23.37
C ASP A 433 3.22 -11.08 -22.70
N ASN A 434 3.79 -12.19 -22.23
CA ASN A 434 3.10 -13.14 -21.38
C ASN A 434 3.57 -13.08 -19.92
N GLY A 435 4.01 -11.90 -19.47
CA GLY A 435 4.55 -11.62 -18.14
C GLY A 435 3.50 -11.48 -17.04
N ILE A 436 3.85 -10.72 -15.99
CA ILE A 436 3.05 -10.63 -14.76
C ILE A 436 1.71 -9.91 -14.94
N GLY A 437 1.58 -9.04 -15.95
CA GLY A 437 0.39 -8.21 -16.17
C GLY A 437 0.20 -7.12 -15.11
N MET A 438 -0.92 -6.38 -15.17
CA MET A 438 -1.21 -5.27 -14.26
C MET A 438 -2.61 -5.40 -13.64
N SER A 439 -2.74 -5.00 -12.37
CA SER A 439 -4.04 -4.78 -11.70
C SER A 439 -4.54 -3.34 -11.86
N ARG A 440 -5.75 -3.04 -11.39
CA ARG A 440 -6.30 -1.67 -11.43
C ARG A 440 -5.46 -0.70 -10.62
N GLU A 441 -4.95 -1.14 -9.47
CA GLU A 441 -4.07 -0.37 -8.59
C GLU A 441 -2.74 -0.08 -9.28
N ILE A 442 -2.13 -1.08 -9.93
CA ILE A 442 -0.88 -0.91 -10.67
C ILE A 442 -1.06 0.12 -11.80
N ILE A 443 -2.18 0.05 -12.53
CA ILE A 443 -2.49 1.02 -13.58
C ILE A 443 -2.60 2.45 -13.02
N LYS A 444 -3.34 2.62 -11.92
CA LYS A 444 -3.60 3.94 -11.33
C LYS A 444 -2.37 4.56 -10.68
N ASN A 445 -1.61 3.75 -9.94
CA ASN A 445 -0.54 4.24 -9.07
C ASN A 445 0.81 4.36 -9.78
N TYR A 446 1.04 3.56 -10.83
CA TYR A 446 2.32 3.49 -11.53
C TYR A 446 2.17 3.75 -13.03
N PHE A 447 1.36 2.98 -13.77
CA PHE A 447 1.30 3.09 -15.24
C PHE A 447 0.84 4.47 -15.73
N LEU A 448 -0.18 5.06 -15.09
CA LEU A 448 -0.71 6.38 -15.43
C LEU A 448 -0.04 7.54 -14.69
N ARG A 449 0.87 7.25 -13.74
CA ARG A 449 1.52 8.24 -12.90
C ARG A 449 2.94 8.50 -13.39
N ILE A 450 3.13 9.67 -14.00
CA ILE A 450 4.40 10.10 -14.57
C ILE A 450 5.47 10.15 -13.47
N GLY A 451 6.63 9.53 -13.73
CA GLY A 451 7.77 9.56 -12.81
C GLY A 451 7.72 8.51 -11.70
N CYS A 452 6.74 7.61 -11.73
CA CYS A 452 6.61 6.53 -10.74
C CYS A 452 6.79 5.17 -11.44
N SER A 453 7.91 4.48 -11.18
CA SER A 453 8.12 3.11 -11.65
C SER A 453 7.62 2.09 -10.61
N TYR A 454 6.83 1.12 -11.05
CA TYR A 454 6.43 -0.02 -10.20
C TYR A 454 7.66 -0.79 -9.69
N TYR A 455 8.68 -0.93 -10.52
CA TYR A 455 9.91 -1.68 -10.19
C TYR A 455 10.78 -0.99 -9.14
N GLU A 456 10.60 0.32 -8.93
CA GLU A 456 11.25 1.09 -7.88
C GLU A 456 10.43 1.22 -6.60
N SER A 457 9.17 0.77 -6.62
CA SER A 457 8.27 0.86 -5.48
C SER A 457 8.75 0.02 -4.30
N ASP A 458 8.44 0.49 -3.09
CA ASP A 458 8.71 -0.27 -1.87
C ASP A 458 7.99 -1.62 -1.87
N GLU A 459 6.81 -1.69 -2.49
CA GLU A 459 6.02 -2.91 -2.68
C GLU A 459 6.79 -3.96 -3.50
N PHE A 460 7.36 -3.55 -4.64
CA PHE A 460 8.13 -4.43 -5.50
C PHE A 460 9.46 -4.86 -4.86
N LYS A 461 10.20 -3.90 -4.26
CA LYS A 461 11.46 -4.19 -3.54
C LYS A 461 11.23 -5.13 -2.36
N ALA A 462 10.11 -5.03 -1.66
CA ALA A 462 9.78 -5.95 -0.58
C ALA A 462 9.47 -7.37 -1.08
N ALA A 463 8.83 -7.49 -2.26
CA ALA A 463 8.48 -8.77 -2.87
C ALA A 463 9.68 -9.47 -3.53
N PHE A 464 10.60 -8.72 -4.15
CA PHE A 464 11.66 -9.26 -5.03
C PHE A 464 13.09 -8.80 -4.69
N GLY A 465 13.29 -7.89 -3.74
CA GLY A 465 14.57 -7.19 -3.50
C GLY A 465 15.70 -8.02 -2.87
N ASN A 466 15.46 -9.27 -2.49
CA ASN A 466 16.49 -10.21 -2.01
C ASN A 466 17.07 -11.11 -3.11
N GLU A 467 16.63 -10.94 -4.36
CA GLU A 467 17.07 -11.76 -5.48
C GLU A 467 18.07 -11.00 -6.35
N ASP A 468 18.95 -11.70 -7.09
CA ASP A 468 19.87 -11.13 -8.10
C ASP A 468 19.11 -10.59 -9.34
N TYR A 469 17.89 -10.09 -9.15
CA TYR A 469 17.04 -9.53 -10.19
C TYR A 469 17.04 -8.00 -10.10
N LYS A 470 17.57 -7.35 -11.14
CA LYS A 470 17.51 -5.90 -11.31
C LYS A 470 16.64 -5.56 -12.52
N PRO A 471 15.42 -5.01 -12.31
CA PRO A 471 14.62 -4.46 -13.38
C PRO A 471 15.37 -3.34 -14.10
N THR A 472 15.07 -3.13 -15.38
CA THR A 472 15.72 -2.10 -16.20
C THR A 472 14.93 -0.78 -16.25
N SER A 473 13.62 -0.83 -15.98
CA SER A 473 12.71 0.32 -16.05
C SER A 473 12.65 1.09 -14.73
N HIS A 474 13.39 2.20 -14.62
CA HIS A 474 13.51 2.99 -13.38
C HIS A 474 12.73 4.31 -13.36
N PHE A 475 12.55 4.97 -14.51
CA PHE A 475 12.11 6.38 -14.54
C PHE A 475 10.59 6.60 -14.59
N GLY A 476 9.79 5.60 -14.98
CA GLY A 476 8.32 5.74 -15.00
C GLY A 476 7.79 6.77 -16.02
N ILE A 477 8.52 7.00 -17.11
CA ILE A 477 8.11 7.91 -18.21
C ILE A 477 7.87 7.19 -19.55
N GLY A 478 8.04 5.86 -19.59
CA GLY A 478 8.02 5.08 -20.83
C GLY A 478 6.74 5.24 -21.65
N ILE A 479 5.58 5.38 -21.01
CA ILE A 479 4.31 5.57 -21.72
C ILE A 479 4.20 6.96 -22.39
N LEU A 480 4.88 7.99 -21.86
CA LEU A 480 4.88 9.33 -22.45
C LEU A 480 5.67 9.37 -23.76
N SER A 481 6.70 8.54 -23.89
CA SER A 481 7.49 8.43 -25.13
C SER A 481 6.62 8.03 -26.33
N CYS A 482 5.52 7.32 -26.11
CA CYS A 482 4.55 6.94 -27.15
C CYS A 482 3.79 8.16 -27.73
N PHE A 483 3.71 9.28 -27.01
CA PHE A 483 3.15 10.56 -27.48
C PHE A 483 4.21 11.47 -28.12
N ILE A 484 5.49 11.14 -27.98
CA ILE A 484 6.58 11.89 -28.62
C ILE A 484 6.63 11.57 -30.12
N SER A 485 6.34 10.33 -30.50
CA SER A 485 6.51 9.84 -31.88
C SER A 485 5.45 10.32 -32.88
N SER A 486 4.36 10.98 -32.47
CA SER A 486 3.40 11.53 -33.43
C SER A 486 2.87 12.92 -33.05
N ASN A 487 2.67 13.76 -34.07
CA ASN A 487 2.17 15.13 -33.95
C ASN A 487 0.66 15.16 -33.60
N ASN A 488 0.33 14.83 -32.35
CA ASN A 488 -1.01 14.89 -31.75
C ASN A 488 -2.03 13.83 -32.22
N ASN A 489 -1.59 12.79 -32.93
CA ASN A 489 -2.45 11.68 -33.37
C ASN A 489 -2.12 10.34 -32.70
N SER A 490 -1.27 10.33 -31.66
CA SER A 490 -0.90 9.11 -30.95
C SER A 490 -2.09 8.58 -30.18
N ARG A 491 -2.32 7.28 -30.31
CA ARG A 491 -3.34 6.54 -29.57
C ARG A 491 -2.69 5.31 -28.96
N ILE A 492 -3.03 5.02 -27.71
CA ILE A 492 -2.53 3.83 -27.01
C ILE A 492 -3.71 2.99 -26.55
N GLU A 493 -3.66 1.71 -26.89
CA GLU A 493 -4.62 0.70 -26.44
C GLU A 493 -3.86 -0.32 -25.61
N VAL A 494 -4.35 -0.61 -24.40
CA VAL A 494 -3.74 -1.56 -23.48
C VAL A 494 -4.76 -2.62 -23.10
N SER A 495 -4.36 -3.88 -23.17
CA SER A 495 -5.11 -5.03 -22.69
C SER A 495 -4.22 -5.80 -21.73
N THR A 496 -4.65 -6.00 -20.49
CA THR A 496 -3.79 -6.63 -19.47
C THR A 496 -4.60 -7.53 -18.53
N LYS A 497 -3.94 -8.58 -18.07
CA LYS A 497 -4.47 -9.49 -17.06
C LYS A 497 -3.36 -9.84 -16.09
N HIS A 498 -3.57 -9.55 -14.81
CA HIS A 498 -2.59 -9.87 -13.77
C HIS A 498 -2.50 -11.38 -13.53
N TYR A 499 -1.29 -11.89 -13.30
CA TYR A 499 -1.01 -13.32 -13.12
C TYR A 499 -1.78 -13.95 -11.95
N GLN A 500 -1.91 -13.22 -10.84
CA GLN A 500 -2.58 -13.70 -9.63
C GLN A 500 -4.12 -13.58 -9.69
N ASP A 501 -4.69 -13.04 -10.76
CA ASP A 501 -6.16 -12.98 -10.93
C ASP A 501 -6.71 -14.33 -11.41
N THR A 502 -6.89 -15.25 -10.46
CA THR A 502 -7.32 -16.65 -10.70
C THR A 502 -8.81 -16.80 -10.97
N ASP A 503 -9.63 -15.82 -10.60
CA ASP A 503 -11.09 -15.91 -10.72
C ASP A 503 -11.61 -15.50 -12.11
N GLY A 504 -10.71 -15.01 -12.98
CA GLY A 504 -11.00 -14.72 -14.38
C GLY A 504 -11.91 -13.51 -14.60
N ARG A 505 -12.13 -12.68 -13.57
CA ARG A 505 -13.10 -11.58 -13.61
C ARG A 505 -12.49 -10.21 -13.91
N GLU A 506 -11.17 -10.04 -13.83
CA GLU A 506 -10.56 -8.72 -13.90
C GLU A 506 -9.52 -8.60 -15.03
N THR A 507 -9.92 -8.99 -16.25
CA THR A 507 -9.18 -8.55 -17.45
C THR A 507 -9.51 -7.10 -17.73
N LEU A 508 -8.47 -6.26 -17.85
CA LEU A 508 -8.59 -4.82 -17.97
C LEU A 508 -8.26 -4.37 -19.39
N ARG A 509 -9.04 -3.42 -19.90
CA ARG A 509 -8.76 -2.69 -21.13
C ARG A 509 -8.71 -1.20 -20.85
N LEU A 510 -7.62 -0.57 -21.26
CA LEU A 510 -7.37 0.86 -21.11
C LEU A 510 -7.17 1.48 -22.49
N SER A 511 -7.95 2.51 -22.81
CA SER A 511 -7.82 3.30 -24.05
C SER A 511 -7.38 4.72 -23.72
N ILE A 512 -6.30 5.16 -24.36
CA ILE A 512 -5.73 6.49 -24.23
C ILE A 512 -5.73 7.15 -25.62
N PRO A 513 -6.79 7.91 -25.95
CA PRO A 513 -6.96 8.48 -27.29
C PRO A 513 -6.04 9.67 -27.58
N SER A 514 -5.56 10.36 -26.56
CA SER A 514 -4.59 11.45 -26.67
C SER A 514 -3.94 11.77 -25.31
N GLN A 515 -2.88 12.57 -25.32
CA GLN A 515 -2.20 13.08 -24.11
C GLN A 515 -3.08 14.03 -23.27
N GLN A 516 -4.04 14.72 -23.89
CA GLN A 516 -4.83 15.79 -23.25
C GLN A 516 -6.27 15.36 -22.91
N GLY A 517 -6.65 14.12 -23.23
CA GLY A 517 -8.02 13.62 -23.13
C GLY A 517 -8.31 12.73 -21.92
N TYR A 518 -9.56 12.27 -21.83
CA TYR A 518 -9.99 11.27 -20.87
C TYR A 518 -9.47 9.87 -21.24
N TYR A 519 -9.14 9.07 -20.22
CA TYR A 519 -8.76 7.67 -20.37
C TYR A 519 -9.95 6.79 -20.03
N TYR A 520 -10.13 5.72 -20.79
CA TYR A 520 -11.23 4.78 -20.57
C TYR A 520 -10.66 3.47 -20.04
N LEU A 521 -10.99 3.11 -18.80
CA LEU A 521 -10.68 1.81 -18.23
C LEU A 521 -11.97 1.00 -18.11
N ALA A 522 -12.01 -0.21 -18.67
CA ALA A 522 -13.12 -1.12 -18.50
C ALA A 522 -12.64 -2.52 -18.12
N THR A 523 -13.48 -3.23 -17.37
CA THR A 523 -13.30 -4.66 -17.11
C THR A 523 -14.11 -5.48 -18.12
N GLU A 524 -13.77 -6.75 -18.28
CA GLU A 524 -14.59 -7.68 -19.06
C GLU A 524 -16.02 -7.84 -18.48
N ALA A 525 -16.18 -7.71 -17.15
CA ALA A 525 -17.48 -7.84 -16.48
C ALA A 525 -18.42 -6.65 -16.74
N ASP A 526 -17.87 -5.44 -16.88
CA ASP A 526 -18.64 -4.21 -17.05
C ASP A 526 -19.12 -3.97 -18.50
N ASN A 527 -18.64 -4.77 -19.47
CA ASN A 527 -18.52 -4.28 -20.85
C ASN A 527 -18.95 -5.30 -21.92
N ARG A 528 -20.23 -5.68 -21.94
CA ARG A 528 -20.88 -6.09 -23.20
C ARG A 528 -21.40 -4.80 -23.86
N ASP A 529 -20.77 -4.36 -24.94
CA ASP A 529 -21.23 -3.36 -25.93
C ASP A 529 -20.72 -1.91 -25.93
N TYR A 530 -20.12 -1.34 -24.86
CA TYR A 530 -19.92 0.12 -24.84
C TYR A 530 -18.59 0.63 -25.43
N ILE A 531 -17.46 -0.07 -25.27
CA ILE A 531 -16.18 0.41 -25.82
C ILE A 531 -16.12 0.35 -27.37
N LEU A 532 -16.98 -0.46 -28.01
CA LEU A 532 -16.95 -0.65 -29.47
C LEU A 532 -17.93 0.26 -30.23
N LYS A 533 -18.88 0.92 -29.57
CA LYS A 533 -19.96 1.70 -30.25
C LYS A 533 -19.63 3.18 -30.51
N GLY A 534 -18.48 3.67 -30.03
CA GLY A 534 -18.09 5.09 -30.16
C GLY A 534 -16.71 5.33 -30.78
N THR A 535 -16.02 4.27 -31.22
CA THR A 535 -14.75 4.38 -31.93
C THR A 535 -14.95 3.72 -33.28
N ASP A 536 -14.92 4.50 -34.36
CA ASP A 536 -14.85 3.94 -35.71
C ASP A 536 -13.77 2.84 -35.75
N ASP A 537 -14.19 1.62 -36.08
CA ASP A 537 -13.43 0.41 -36.42
C ASP A 537 -11.94 0.37 -36.01
N ILE A 538 -11.63 0.23 -34.72
CA ILE A 538 -10.28 -0.22 -34.34
C ILE A 538 -10.26 -1.74 -34.49
N ALA A 539 -9.89 -2.18 -35.68
CA ALA A 539 -9.40 -3.52 -35.90
C ALA A 539 -8.14 -3.71 -35.04
N ILE A 540 -8.30 -4.15 -33.78
CA ILE A 540 -7.20 -4.82 -33.10
C ILE A 540 -6.92 -6.05 -33.96
N PRO A 541 -5.74 -6.18 -34.57
CA PRO A 541 -5.43 -7.31 -35.42
C PRO A 541 -5.59 -8.62 -34.62
N PRO A 542 -5.70 -9.78 -35.29
CA PRO A 542 -5.85 -11.06 -34.62
C PRO A 542 -4.57 -11.47 -33.87
N ILE A 543 -4.30 -10.81 -32.76
CA ILE A 543 -3.24 -11.15 -31.81
C ILE A 543 -3.74 -12.35 -31.01
N ASN A 544 -2.96 -13.44 -31.01
CA ASN A 544 -3.39 -14.73 -30.47
C ASN A 544 -3.76 -14.69 -28.97
N SER A 545 -3.08 -13.84 -28.20
CA SER A 545 -3.30 -13.61 -26.77
C SER A 545 -4.66 -12.95 -26.47
N LEU A 546 -5.28 -12.31 -27.46
CA LEU A 546 -6.54 -11.56 -27.33
C LEU A 546 -7.76 -12.37 -27.80
N LYS A 547 -8.92 -12.11 -27.18
CA LYS A 547 -10.23 -12.61 -27.62
C LYS A 547 -10.66 -11.84 -28.87
N LYS A 548 -10.90 -12.56 -29.98
CA LYS A 548 -11.21 -11.96 -31.30
C LYS A 548 -12.40 -10.98 -31.28
N ASP A 549 -13.40 -11.25 -30.44
CA ASP A 549 -14.64 -10.47 -30.42
C ASP A 549 -14.61 -9.27 -29.46
N SER A 550 -13.64 -9.21 -28.54
CA SER A 550 -13.67 -8.25 -27.43
C SER A 550 -12.34 -7.54 -27.14
N GLY A 551 -11.21 -8.05 -27.64
CA GLY A 551 -9.89 -7.48 -27.42
C GLY A 551 -9.33 -7.67 -25.99
N TYR A 552 -10.05 -8.38 -25.12
CA TYR A 552 -9.55 -8.75 -23.79
C TYR A 552 -8.57 -9.92 -23.87
N ARG A 553 -7.55 -9.92 -23.00
CA ARG A 553 -6.59 -11.03 -22.90
C ARG A 553 -7.25 -12.33 -22.42
N LYS A 554 -6.78 -13.45 -22.96
CA LYS A 554 -7.17 -14.81 -22.52
C LYS A 554 -6.36 -15.28 -21.30
N LYS A 555 -5.07 -14.93 -21.28
CA LYS A 555 -4.07 -15.35 -20.29
C LYS A 555 -3.38 -14.11 -19.70
N ALA A 556 -2.67 -14.31 -18.59
CA ALA A 556 -1.88 -13.26 -17.96
C ALA A 556 -0.83 -12.64 -18.91
N GLY A 557 -0.44 -11.40 -18.60
CA GLY A 557 0.48 -10.58 -19.39
C GLY A 557 -0.17 -9.27 -19.85
N THR A 558 0.54 -8.54 -20.70
CA THR A 558 0.09 -7.23 -21.22
C THR A 558 0.27 -7.15 -22.73
N THR A 559 -0.70 -6.52 -23.41
CA THR A 559 -0.59 -6.07 -24.79
C THR A 559 -0.70 -4.55 -24.80
N ILE A 560 0.30 -3.87 -25.36
CA ILE A 560 0.26 -2.41 -25.59
C ILE A 560 0.36 -2.17 -27.09
N SER A 561 -0.68 -1.59 -27.67
CA SER A 561 -0.71 -1.19 -29.08
C SER A 561 -0.66 0.33 -29.19
N VAL A 562 0.30 0.84 -29.96
CA VAL A 562 0.55 2.28 -30.14
C VAL A 562 0.36 2.63 -31.61
N ARG A 563 -0.48 3.62 -31.86
CA ARG A 563 -0.63 4.29 -33.16
C ARG A 563 0.36 5.43 -33.27
N PHE A 564 1.12 5.48 -34.36
CA PHE A 564 2.07 6.55 -34.63
C PHE A 564 2.19 6.84 -36.14
N SER A 565 2.84 7.95 -36.47
CA SER A 565 3.10 8.35 -37.85
C SER A 565 4.59 8.41 -38.09
N ILE A 566 5.10 7.60 -39.02
CA ILE A 566 6.47 7.73 -39.53
C ILE A 566 6.48 8.91 -40.50
N GLY A 567 6.43 10.14 -39.99
CA GLY A 567 6.49 11.34 -40.82
C GLY A 567 7.90 11.55 -41.38
N GLU A 568 8.00 11.62 -42.72
CA GLU A 568 9.11 12.13 -43.56
C GLU A 568 10.52 12.03 -42.93
N VAL A 569 11.05 10.81 -42.79
CA VAL A 569 12.51 10.67 -42.69
C VAL A 569 13.05 10.83 -44.11
N GLN A 570 13.41 12.06 -44.48
CA GLN A 570 14.13 12.35 -45.71
C GLN A 570 15.57 11.82 -45.60
N THR A 571 15.74 10.51 -45.71
CA THR A 571 17.02 9.88 -46.01
C THR A 571 16.78 8.89 -47.14
N HIS A 572 17.75 8.69 -48.02
CA HIS A 572 17.59 7.99 -49.30
C HIS A 572 17.16 6.50 -49.22
N ASN A 573 16.88 5.98 -48.01
CA ASN A 573 16.22 4.70 -47.73
C ASN A 573 15.10 4.93 -46.69
N ALA A 574 13.91 4.42 -46.95
CA ALA A 574 12.79 4.47 -45.99
C ALA A 574 13.08 3.52 -44.81
N ILE A 575 13.24 4.07 -43.60
CA ILE A 575 13.42 3.30 -42.36
C ILE A 575 12.11 2.56 -42.05
N THR A 576 12.16 1.24 -41.92
CA THR A 576 11.03 0.39 -41.55
C THR A 576 10.88 0.28 -40.03
N ILE A 577 9.72 -0.17 -39.55
CA ILE A 577 9.50 -0.47 -38.12
C ILE A 577 10.47 -1.55 -37.63
N LYS A 578 10.81 -2.51 -38.51
CA LYS A 578 11.77 -3.56 -38.21
C LYS A 578 13.16 -2.98 -37.95
N ASP A 579 13.62 -2.05 -38.79
CA ASP A 579 14.94 -1.41 -38.60
C ASP A 579 15.05 -0.70 -37.24
N ILE A 580 13.94 -0.12 -36.75
CA ILE A 580 13.88 0.49 -35.42
C ILE A 580 14.03 -0.57 -34.33
N ILE A 581 13.34 -1.71 -34.46
CA ILE A 581 13.43 -2.81 -33.48
C ILE A 581 14.83 -3.42 -33.48
N ASP A 582 15.42 -3.65 -34.66
CA ASP A 582 16.77 -4.20 -34.84
C ASP A 582 17.85 -3.31 -34.19
N THR A 583 17.57 -2.02 -33.98
CA THR A 583 18.46 -1.10 -33.26
C THR A 583 18.51 -1.38 -31.75
N PHE A 584 17.44 -1.94 -31.17
CA PHE A 584 17.28 -2.09 -29.72
C PHE A 584 17.27 -3.55 -29.25
N VAL A 585 17.10 -4.52 -30.14
CA VAL A 585 17.04 -5.94 -29.79
C VAL A 585 18.26 -6.68 -30.32
N ALA A 586 19.15 -7.09 -29.42
CA ALA A 586 20.26 -7.97 -29.71
C ALA A 586 20.37 -9.02 -28.61
N PHE A 587 20.25 -10.30 -28.96
CA PHE A 587 20.40 -11.43 -28.04
C PHE A 587 19.62 -11.34 -26.71
N PRO A 588 18.30 -11.13 -26.72
CA PRO A 588 17.51 -11.04 -25.48
C PRO A 588 17.53 -12.34 -24.68
N ASP A 589 17.36 -12.24 -23.36
CA ASP A 589 17.23 -13.38 -22.42
C ASP A 589 15.81 -13.98 -22.38
N VAL A 590 14.90 -13.42 -23.17
CA VAL A 590 13.53 -13.85 -23.41
C VAL A 590 13.36 -13.97 -24.93
N PRO A 591 12.79 -15.07 -25.45
CA PRO A 591 12.45 -15.18 -26.87
C PRO A 591 11.56 -14.02 -27.34
N ILE A 592 12.00 -13.31 -28.39
CA ILE A 592 11.24 -12.24 -29.04
C ILE A 592 10.92 -12.65 -30.48
N HIS A 593 9.65 -12.52 -30.85
CA HIS A 593 9.15 -12.81 -32.18
C HIS A 593 8.54 -11.57 -32.81
N TYR A 594 8.93 -11.23 -34.04
CA TYR A 594 8.37 -10.11 -34.80
C TYR A 594 7.48 -10.60 -35.93
N TYR A 595 6.33 -9.94 -36.08
CA TYR A 595 5.33 -10.22 -37.11
C TYR A 595 4.89 -8.91 -37.77
N ASN A 596 5.10 -8.78 -39.07
CA ASN A 596 4.51 -7.73 -39.88
C ASN A 596 3.23 -8.26 -40.52
N LEU A 597 2.08 -7.71 -40.13
CA LEU A 597 0.78 -8.20 -40.58
C LEU A 597 0.39 -7.67 -41.96
N ASP A 598 1.06 -6.64 -42.48
CA ASP A 598 0.78 -6.08 -43.81
C ASP A 598 1.33 -6.99 -44.92
N ASN A 599 2.52 -7.55 -44.72
CA ASN A 599 3.23 -8.38 -45.72
C ASN A 599 3.41 -9.85 -45.29
N GLY A 600 3.09 -10.20 -44.05
CA GLY A 600 3.26 -11.55 -43.49
C GLY A 600 4.69 -11.92 -43.11
N GLU A 601 5.62 -10.96 -43.08
CA GLU A 601 7.00 -11.18 -42.66
C GLU A 601 7.07 -11.58 -41.18
N GLN A 602 7.86 -12.61 -40.89
CA GLN A 602 8.14 -13.07 -39.54
C GLN A 602 9.65 -13.11 -39.32
N SER A 603 10.11 -12.69 -38.15
CA SER A 603 11.51 -12.76 -37.75
C SER A 603 11.63 -13.12 -36.28
N ASP A 604 12.48 -14.09 -35.96
CA ASP A 604 12.77 -14.48 -34.59
C ASP A 604 14.15 -13.94 -34.19
N TYR A 605 14.25 -13.35 -32.99
CA TYR A 605 15.53 -12.87 -32.47
C TYR A 605 16.20 -13.99 -31.67
N LEU A 606 17.44 -14.30 -32.02
CA LEU A 606 18.26 -15.28 -31.29
C LEU A 606 18.41 -14.84 -29.84
N THR A 607 18.32 -15.77 -28.89
CA THR A 607 18.50 -15.45 -27.46
C THR A 607 19.97 -15.45 -27.05
N GLU A 608 20.27 -14.93 -25.86
CA GLU A 608 21.60 -15.06 -25.25
C GLU A 608 22.06 -16.53 -25.15
N GLU A 609 21.13 -17.45 -24.83
CA GLU A 609 21.43 -18.88 -24.76
C GLU A 609 21.77 -19.46 -26.15
N ASP A 610 21.05 -19.05 -27.21
CA ASP A 610 21.33 -19.48 -28.58
C ASP A 610 22.67 -18.94 -29.07
N PHE A 611 22.99 -17.69 -28.71
CA PHE A 611 24.30 -17.10 -28.98
C PHE A 611 25.41 -17.86 -28.27
N GLN A 612 25.25 -18.13 -26.97
CA GLN A 612 26.22 -18.87 -26.17
C GLN A 612 26.45 -20.29 -26.74
N LYS A 613 25.38 -21.02 -27.09
CA LYS A 613 25.48 -22.32 -27.75
C LYS A 613 26.21 -22.24 -29.09
N SER A 614 25.95 -21.20 -29.87
CA SER A 614 26.63 -20.98 -31.15
C SER A 614 28.13 -20.73 -30.93
N VAL A 615 28.49 -19.90 -29.95
CA VAL A 615 29.89 -19.66 -29.54
C VAL A 615 30.55 -20.96 -29.07
N GLU A 616 29.90 -21.72 -28.19
CA GLU A 616 30.42 -23.00 -27.68
C GLU A 616 30.60 -24.05 -28.77
N SER A 617 29.75 -24.06 -29.80
CA SER A 617 29.88 -24.98 -30.94
C SER A 617 31.07 -24.66 -31.84
N ILE A 618 31.55 -23.42 -31.83
CA ILE A 618 32.70 -22.94 -32.60
C ILE A 618 34.00 -23.10 -31.79
N CYS A 619 33.91 -23.05 -30.46
CA CYS A 619 35.04 -23.24 -29.54
C CYS A 619 35.39 -24.74 -29.38
N THR A 620 36.44 -25.22 -30.06
CA THR A 620 37.01 -26.56 -29.78
C THR A 620 37.87 -26.53 -28.52
N TYR A 621 37.50 -27.30 -27.51
CA TYR A 621 38.33 -27.53 -26.31
C TYR A 621 39.48 -28.48 -26.64
N ASP A 622 40.74 -28.03 -26.51
CA ASP A 622 41.89 -28.91 -26.45
C ASP A 622 42.40 -29.04 -24.99
N GLU A 623 43.19 -30.08 -24.71
CA GLU A 623 43.70 -30.39 -23.37
C GLU A 623 44.69 -29.34 -22.81
N ASN A 624 45.01 -28.29 -23.59
CA ASN A 624 45.97 -27.24 -23.22
C ASN A 624 45.39 -25.81 -23.16
N GLY A 625 44.10 -25.61 -23.47
CA GLY A 625 43.40 -24.33 -23.33
C GLY A 625 43.18 -23.60 -24.67
N PHE A 626 42.02 -22.94 -24.77
CA PHE A 626 41.46 -22.17 -25.90
C PHE A 626 42.37 -21.96 -27.13
N SER A 627 41.90 -22.40 -28.31
CA SER A 627 42.40 -21.91 -29.60
C SER A 627 42.12 -20.41 -29.72
N GLU A 628 43.17 -19.58 -29.74
CA GLU A 628 43.05 -18.11 -29.58
C GLU A 628 42.56 -17.35 -30.84
N THR A 629 42.51 -17.94 -32.03
CA THR A 629 42.08 -17.25 -33.27
C THR A 629 41.20 -18.08 -34.17
N PHE A 630 40.08 -17.49 -34.62
CA PHE A 630 39.21 -18.05 -35.65
C PHE A 630 39.38 -17.27 -36.95
N GLU A 631 39.47 -17.99 -38.06
CA GLU A 631 39.74 -17.45 -39.39
C GLU A 631 38.54 -17.74 -40.30
N TYR A 632 37.76 -16.70 -40.61
CA TYR A 632 36.62 -16.79 -41.52
C TYR A 632 37.00 -16.19 -42.88
N VAL A 633 37.22 -17.05 -43.88
CA VAL A 633 37.44 -16.62 -45.26
C VAL A 633 36.12 -16.13 -45.85
N LEU A 634 36.11 -14.92 -46.42
CA LEU A 634 34.90 -14.36 -47.03
C LEU A 634 34.35 -15.28 -48.13
N PRO A 635 33.05 -15.62 -48.12
CA PRO A 635 32.42 -16.33 -49.23
C PRO A 635 32.59 -15.57 -50.54
N ASP A 636 32.80 -16.29 -51.64
CA ASP A 636 33.08 -15.72 -52.96
C ASP A 636 32.05 -14.66 -53.40
N GLU A 637 30.76 -14.90 -53.13
CA GLU A 637 29.67 -13.93 -53.43
C GLU A 637 29.85 -12.58 -52.73
N ILE A 638 30.32 -12.56 -51.47
CA ILE A 638 30.54 -11.32 -50.72
C ILE A 638 31.85 -10.67 -51.18
N PHE A 639 32.88 -11.46 -51.46
CA PHE A 639 34.15 -10.95 -51.96
C PHE A 639 34.00 -10.30 -53.34
N ASP A 640 33.18 -10.86 -54.22
CA ASP A 640 32.91 -10.27 -55.53
C ASP A 640 32.18 -8.92 -55.42
N ARG A 641 31.21 -8.79 -54.49
CA ARG A 641 30.60 -7.49 -54.17
C ARG A 641 31.58 -6.47 -53.59
N LEU A 642 32.56 -6.93 -52.81
CA LEU A 642 33.63 -6.08 -52.27
C LEU A 642 34.56 -5.54 -53.37
N LYS A 643 34.87 -6.37 -54.37
CA LYS A 643 35.65 -5.93 -55.55
C LYS A 643 34.90 -4.87 -56.37
N GLU A 644 33.57 -4.97 -56.44
CA GLU A 644 32.74 -3.95 -57.10
C GLU A 644 32.74 -2.61 -56.35
N TYR A 645 32.76 -2.64 -55.01
CA TYR A 645 32.80 -1.44 -54.17
C TYR A 645 34.18 -0.75 -54.16
N TYR A 646 35.27 -1.49 -54.38
CA TYR A 646 36.65 -0.97 -54.38
C TYR A 646 37.41 -1.42 -55.63
N PRO A 647 37.05 -0.91 -56.82
CA PRO A 647 37.60 -1.38 -58.10
C PRO A 647 39.08 -1.04 -58.30
N GLU A 648 39.60 -0.04 -57.58
CA GLU A 648 41.02 0.34 -57.59
C GLU A 648 41.94 -0.55 -56.71
N ALA A 649 41.38 -1.41 -55.86
CA ALA A 649 42.18 -2.27 -54.98
C ALA A 649 42.69 -3.53 -55.73
N GLN A 650 43.99 -3.81 -55.62
CA GLN A 650 44.57 -5.07 -56.10
C GLN A 650 44.55 -6.12 -54.99
N TRP A 651 43.68 -7.11 -55.14
CA TRP A 651 43.52 -8.20 -54.18
C TRP A 651 44.39 -9.39 -54.60
N THR A 652 45.41 -9.72 -53.79
CA THR A 652 46.27 -10.91 -54.03
C THR A 652 45.65 -12.20 -53.51
N ASP A 653 44.85 -12.11 -52.44
CA ASP A 653 44.21 -13.23 -51.76
C ASP A 653 42.77 -12.85 -51.38
N THR A 654 41.91 -13.84 -51.14
CA THR A 654 40.56 -13.60 -50.60
C THR A 654 40.67 -13.07 -49.17
N PRO A 655 40.14 -11.87 -48.87
CA PRO A 655 40.18 -11.32 -47.52
C PRO A 655 39.49 -12.26 -46.53
N MET A 656 40.02 -12.30 -45.32
CA MET A 656 39.50 -13.12 -44.24
C MET A 656 39.33 -12.28 -42.98
N PHE A 657 38.30 -12.60 -42.20
CA PHE A 657 38.13 -12.04 -40.87
C PHE A 657 38.84 -12.96 -39.89
N GLN A 658 39.84 -12.42 -39.20
CA GLN A 658 40.46 -13.08 -38.07
C GLN A 658 39.84 -12.50 -36.79
N THR A 659 39.20 -13.35 -36.00
CA THR A 659 38.63 -12.97 -34.70
C THR A 659 39.41 -13.65 -33.59
N GLU A 660 39.94 -12.86 -32.65
CA GLU A 660 40.69 -13.34 -31.49
C GLU A 660 39.80 -13.38 -30.26
N PHE A 661 39.80 -14.49 -29.51
CA PHE A 661 39.04 -14.60 -28.26
C PHE A 661 39.83 -13.97 -27.11
N LEU A 662 39.44 -12.76 -26.69
CA LEU A 662 39.99 -12.12 -25.51
C LEU A 662 39.19 -12.48 -24.25
N HIS A 663 39.81 -13.21 -23.34
CA HIS A 663 39.22 -13.53 -22.03
C HIS A 663 39.06 -12.24 -21.20
N LEU A 664 37.84 -11.86 -20.81
CA LEU A 664 37.53 -10.61 -20.07
C LEU A 664 38.38 -10.41 -18.79
N LYS A 665 38.80 -11.48 -18.09
CA LYS A 665 39.75 -11.37 -16.96
C LYS A 665 41.17 -10.91 -17.32
N LYS A 666 41.59 -10.99 -18.59
CA LYS A 666 42.88 -10.44 -19.07
C LYS A 666 42.78 -8.94 -19.42
N ILE A 667 41.56 -8.36 -19.49
CA ILE A 667 41.33 -6.98 -19.93
C ILE A 667 41.19 -5.98 -18.75
N ALA A 668 41.05 -6.40 -17.48
CA ALA A 668 41.01 -5.46 -16.35
C ALA A 668 42.39 -5.27 -15.69
N PRO A 669 42.84 -4.00 -15.56
CA PRO A 669 42.44 -3.25 -14.38
C PRO A 669 41.93 -1.84 -14.74
N PHE A 670 40.62 -1.69 -14.84
CA PHE A 670 39.93 -0.40 -14.63
C PHE A 670 38.70 -0.67 -13.75
N LYS A 671 38.96 -1.04 -12.50
CA LYS A 671 38.04 -0.78 -11.38
C LYS A 671 38.74 0.29 -10.57
N ASP A 672 38.29 1.54 -10.71
CA ASP A 672 38.38 2.65 -9.75
C ASP A 672 38.35 4.02 -10.48
N ASP A 673 37.34 4.26 -11.34
CA ASP A 673 36.99 5.63 -11.72
C ASP A 673 35.45 5.79 -11.73
N PRO A 674 34.86 6.55 -10.78
CA PRO A 674 33.41 6.63 -10.59
C PRO A 674 32.72 7.62 -11.55
N CYS A 675 33.20 7.75 -12.78
CA CYS A 675 32.69 8.72 -13.76
C CYS A 675 32.68 8.17 -15.19
N ILE A 676 31.99 7.05 -15.43
CA ILE A 676 31.49 6.75 -16.78
C ILE A 676 30.05 6.24 -16.64
N ASP A 677 29.14 7.13 -17.01
CA ASP A 677 27.73 6.94 -17.26
C ASP A 677 27.63 6.17 -18.60
N GLU A 678 27.16 4.91 -18.58
CA GLU A 678 26.91 4.15 -19.81
C GLU A 678 25.45 4.38 -20.23
N SER A 679 25.28 5.38 -21.11
CA SER A 679 24.08 5.65 -21.92
C SER A 679 24.08 4.88 -23.22
#